data_AF-A0A7C0X4G3-F1
#
_entry.id   AF-A0A7C0X4G3-F1
#
_cell.length_a   1.000
_cell.length_b   1.000
_cell.length_c   1.000
_cell.angle_alpha   90.00
_cell.angle_beta   90.00
_cell.angle_gamma   90.00
#
_symmetry.space_group_name_H-M   'P 1'
#
loop_
_entity.id
_entity.type
_entity.pdbx_description
1 polymer ?
#
loop_
_entity_poly.entity_id
_entity_poly.type
_entity_poly.pdbx_seq_one_letter_code
_entity_poly.pdbx_strand_id
1 'polypeptide(L)'
;RRAIKISGSSGAGIGYQVKLKIGSSSGGDFHLNGHCDNFPNDIRFTKNDGISLLDYWIEDPSQDPITVWIEIEDNLNENVSIFCYYGSSLAESESDGSATFEFFEDFESGDEEYSAISSNKTTDGFWYASPRVTVADNGDWVMCYSNGGETNSTEVGIGISTDNGETWTNKGLISNNPNYFCGQPLVIKYPNGKLQCFWNLRDTTKDTSQPEAWGGTEVSTSTDNGQTWSSPEHAHSTLDDDNITPHQAVTVGNTVYMSATAHVGDPIVFKNVLYKTEDNGTTWTKVSDITPDGYAEGGLVHLGGGEFVTVNRKTGSSDWTLQMRSANYGETWITDGYIKTDGSLGSSPGSNDLILHQARIYNLGDYIIMYAARYPGSYPRDVMLYFSTNNCSSWDAGASEIYHGISGTEGDYVSLSYDEGKMLTSYNRRCDISIEKILSPSGWTVTNENIGELKAVSSPVKHGDYAGRWYWKTTGEAYAYRSIPELRDQNKIIEFWRRGGGYSGGDVTSSVIGLDKTSDIYNGIKLYYNAETHEFQYYDGAFHTILTGVDDSVWYKFGVKVYSDGNDSKFDLWIDDEKKVTGGGTRGSVDSVVLFQFPMKTSSSGWVKEYVDAIRVRKYVEPEPSFSSAQDEEGPVFTCGDTLANSSLSAIQREVFPVCSELLSSSDFSNSLLSTISCSQDLLGLTDSNIALVTLLLNAIDSIDVSDGCTLTFSFTSSCLDVLHTIDSASYPLPNVVSCLDSLGTQDSISSFLSMLCQSKDNIGGADGETSQLSVERALLDILAFQDTSSYLAGVIASASDVLNVQDLDSIRLTFSCSSIDIVKNVDSGGINVTFHLDGNDILKGADFVSGNLQVLLDSLSVFKSTDQSASSLLGFILRSATDVLDMYDLNTATLQISSSSIDIFRTEDNSS
;
A
#
# COMPACT_ATOMS: atom_id res chain seq x y z
N ARG A 1 -33.68 2.31 0.05
CA ARG A 1 -33.43 3.78 0.03
C ARG A 1 -34.37 4.49 0.99
N ARG A 2 -34.05 5.71 1.43
CA ARG A 2 -34.87 6.51 2.34
C ARG A 2 -35.05 7.93 1.81
N ALA A 3 -36.29 8.41 1.76
CA ALA A 3 -36.61 9.77 1.38
C ALA A 3 -36.41 10.71 2.57
N ILE A 4 -35.62 11.76 2.41
CA ILE A 4 -35.28 12.74 3.45
C ILE A 4 -35.89 14.08 3.06
N LYS A 5 -36.67 14.68 3.97
CA LYS A 5 -37.23 16.02 3.79
C LYS A 5 -36.43 17.04 4.57
N ILE A 6 -35.94 18.05 3.86
CA ILE A 6 -35.24 19.20 4.43
C ILE A 6 -36.20 20.39 4.48
N SER A 7 -36.34 20.99 5.65
CA SER A 7 -37.02 22.26 5.80
C SER A 7 -36.12 23.39 5.32
N GLY A 8 -36.59 24.15 4.35
CA GLY A 8 -35.85 25.29 3.80
C GLY A 8 -35.96 26.54 4.68
N SER A 9 -35.06 27.47 4.45
CA SER A 9 -34.98 28.77 5.12
C SER A 9 -34.77 29.89 4.11
N SER A 10 -35.52 30.98 4.27
CA SER A 10 -35.40 32.15 3.41
C SER A 10 -33.97 32.69 3.42
N GLY A 11 -33.34 32.74 2.24
CA GLY A 11 -31.97 33.22 2.04
C GLY A 11 -30.93 32.11 1.90
N ALA A 12 -31.28 30.84 2.09
CA ALA A 12 -30.35 29.71 1.93
C ALA A 12 -29.91 29.53 0.47
N GLY A 13 -30.84 29.69 -0.50
CA GLY A 13 -30.53 29.58 -1.92
C GLY A 13 -30.09 28.17 -2.36
N ILE A 14 -29.40 28.08 -3.49
CA ILE A 14 -28.84 26.84 -4.07
C ILE A 14 -27.50 26.49 -3.42
N GLY A 15 -27.10 25.20 -3.44
CA GLY A 15 -25.78 24.73 -3.00
C GLY A 15 -25.49 25.04 -1.53
N TYR A 16 -26.44 24.73 -0.63
CA TYR A 16 -26.31 24.98 0.80
C TYR A 16 -25.96 23.68 1.52
N GLN A 17 -24.96 23.73 2.40
CA GLN A 17 -24.48 22.56 3.16
C GLN A 17 -25.36 22.31 4.38
N VAL A 18 -26.07 21.17 4.40
CA VAL A 18 -26.96 20.77 5.49
C VAL A 18 -26.29 19.68 6.33
N LYS A 19 -26.26 19.89 7.66
CA LYS A 19 -25.76 18.92 8.64
C LYS A 19 -26.89 17.96 9.05
N LEU A 20 -26.65 16.65 8.93
CA LEU A 20 -27.52 15.58 9.39
C LEU A 20 -26.75 14.63 10.31
N LYS A 21 -27.45 14.06 11.30
CA LYS A 21 -26.95 12.92 12.08
C LYS A 21 -27.61 11.64 11.59
N ILE A 22 -26.82 10.63 11.24
CA ILE A 22 -27.32 9.37 10.66
C ILE A 22 -26.88 8.20 11.52
N GLY A 23 -27.83 7.44 12.05
CA GLY A 23 -27.54 6.22 12.80
C GLY A 23 -27.42 4.99 11.90
N SER A 24 -26.53 4.05 12.21
CA SER A 24 -26.47 2.78 11.49
C SER A 24 -27.77 1.98 11.69
N SER A 25 -28.17 1.82 12.95
CA SER A 25 -29.30 1.01 13.41
C SER A 25 -30.27 1.80 14.29
N SER A 26 -29.77 2.81 15.02
CA SER A 26 -30.56 3.65 15.90
C SER A 26 -29.92 5.04 16.08
N GLY A 27 -30.66 6.00 16.62
CA GLY A 27 -30.15 7.36 16.87
C GLY A 27 -30.09 8.23 15.62
N GLY A 28 -29.55 9.45 15.78
CA GLY A 28 -29.49 10.47 14.75
C GLY A 28 -30.83 11.16 14.45
N ASP A 29 -30.83 12.00 13.43
CA ASP A 29 -32.04 12.55 12.81
C ASP A 29 -32.87 11.43 12.18
N PHE A 30 -32.19 10.43 11.61
CA PHE A 30 -32.75 9.16 11.18
C PHE A 30 -31.67 8.06 11.22
N HIS A 31 -32.10 6.80 11.16
CA HIS A 31 -31.20 5.64 11.14
C HIS A 31 -31.48 4.68 9.98
N LEU A 32 -30.51 3.86 9.59
CA LEU A 32 -30.59 2.97 8.42
C LEU A 32 -31.11 1.56 8.76
N ASN A 33 -31.70 1.38 9.94
CA ASN A 33 -32.29 0.12 10.44
C ASN A 33 -31.31 -1.07 10.47
N GLY A 34 -29.99 -0.83 10.41
CA GLY A 34 -28.99 -1.90 10.31
C GLY A 34 -28.92 -2.54 8.93
N HIS A 35 -29.51 -1.94 7.90
CA HIS A 35 -29.47 -2.41 6.51
C HIS A 35 -28.25 -1.87 5.74
N CYS A 36 -27.27 -1.33 6.45
CA CYS A 36 -26.08 -0.70 5.90
C CYS A 36 -24.92 -1.66 6.15
N ASP A 37 -24.44 -2.35 5.11
CA ASP A 37 -23.52 -3.49 5.26
C ASP A 37 -22.07 -3.03 5.50
N ASN A 38 -21.71 -1.83 5.00
CA ASN A 38 -20.39 -1.23 5.14
C ASN A 38 -20.50 0.18 5.72
N PHE A 39 -21.26 0.35 6.80
CA PHE A 39 -21.50 1.66 7.40
C PHE A 39 -20.18 2.32 7.88
N PRO A 40 -19.93 3.61 7.58
CA PRO A 40 -20.78 4.55 6.83
C PRO A 40 -20.44 4.67 5.33
N ASN A 41 -19.56 3.82 4.80
CA ASN A 41 -18.96 3.93 3.48
C ASN A 41 -19.94 3.69 2.32
N ASP A 42 -20.98 2.87 2.53
CA ASP A 42 -21.97 2.54 1.49
C ASP A 42 -23.17 3.49 1.44
N ILE A 43 -23.06 4.69 2.00
CA ILE A 43 -24.10 5.72 1.95
C ILE A 43 -23.94 6.59 0.69
N ARG A 44 -25.06 6.91 0.02
CA ARG A 44 -25.11 7.89 -1.09
C ARG A 44 -26.30 8.83 -0.99
N PHE A 45 -26.12 10.06 -1.45
CA PHE A 45 -27.19 11.05 -1.51
C PHE A 45 -27.49 11.45 -2.94
N THR A 46 -28.77 11.64 -3.24
CA THR A 46 -29.22 12.15 -4.55
C THR A 46 -30.31 13.19 -4.39
N LYS A 47 -30.53 14.00 -5.43
CA LYS A 47 -31.68 14.91 -5.55
C LYS A 47 -33.02 14.16 -5.53
N ASN A 48 -34.11 14.92 -5.59
CA ASN A 48 -35.47 14.36 -5.69
C ASN A 48 -35.73 13.52 -6.97
N ASP A 49 -34.85 13.57 -7.97
CA ASP A 49 -34.93 12.71 -9.16
C ASP A 49 -34.46 11.27 -8.87
N GLY A 50 -33.77 11.06 -7.75
CA GLY A 50 -33.23 9.77 -7.33
C GLY A 50 -32.02 9.28 -8.12
N ILE A 51 -31.44 10.11 -9.00
CA ILE A 51 -30.35 9.76 -9.93
C ILE A 51 -29.16 10.71 -9.76
N SER A 52 -29.41 12.02 -9.66
CA SER A 52 -28.36 13.03 -9.59
C SER A 52 -27.68 13.01 -8.22
N LEU A 53 -26.41 12.60 -8.17
CA LEU A 53 -25.61 12.55 -6.93
C LEU A 53 -25.42 13.94 -6.32
N LEU A 54 -25.33 13.97 -4.99
CA LEU A 54 -25.03 15.17 -4.20
C LEU A 54 -23.71 14.96 -3.47
N ASP A 55 -22.90 16.00 -3.43
CA ASP A 55 -21.63 16.00 -2.69
C ASP A 55 -21.91 15.98 -1.18
N TYR A 56 -21.12 15.19 -0.47
CA TYR A 56 -21.25 15.06 0.98
C TYR A 56 -19.90 14.79 1.64
N TRP A 57 -19.81 15.10 2.93
CA TRP A 57 -18.66 14.84 3.75
C TRP A 57 -19.07 14.28 5.11
N ILE A 58 -18.46 13.16 5.49
CA ILE A 58 -18.64 12.50 6.78
C ILE A 58 -17.61 13.09 7.74
N GLU A 59 -18.08 13.82 8.76
CA GLU A 59 -17.20 14.54 9.68
C GLU A 59 -16.40 13.59 10.57
N ASP A 60 -17.03 12.55 11.12
CA ASP A 60 -16.35 11.51 11.91
C ASP A 60 -16.97 10.14 11.58
N PRO A 61 -16.29 9.31 10.76
CA PRO A 61 -16.82 8.02 10.35
C PRO A 61 -16.81 6.97 11.47
N SER A 62 -16.14 7.24 12.60
CA SER A 62 -16.03 6.31 13.73
C SER A 62 -17.21 6.37 14.71
N GLN A 63 -18.08 7.37 14.58
CA GLN A 63 -19.23 7.58 15.47
C GLN A 63 -20.47 6.84 14.98
N ASP A 64 -21.38 6.52 15.91
CA ASP A 64 -22.75 6.13 15.58
C ASP A 64 -23.71 6.80 16.59
N PRO A 65 -24.52 7.79 16.17
CA PRO A 65 -24.71 8.27 14.81
C PRO A 65 -23.54 9.10 14.27
N ILE A 66 -23.22 8.92 12.98
CA ILE A 66 -22.26 9.78 12.24
C ILE A 66 -22.85 11.18 12.03
N THR A 67 -21.98 12.17 11.87
CA THR A 67 -22.36 13.51 11.38
C THR A 67 -21.98 13.62 9.91
N VAL A 68 -22.96 13.94 9.06
CA VAL A 68 -22.77 14.09 7.61
C VAL A 68 -23.20 15.49 7.19
N TRP A 69 -22.37 16.14 6.38
CA TRP A 69 -22.69 17.38 5.69
C TRP A 69 -23.01 17.08 4.25
N ILE A 70 -24.11 17.59 3.72
CA ILE A 70 -24.54 17.33 2.35
C ILE A 70 -24.73 18.67 1.65
N GLU A 71 -24.09 18.88 0.51
CA GLU A 71 -24.35 20.03 -0.34
C GLU A 71 -25.65 19.80 -1.12
N ILE A 72 -26.68 20.57 -0.77
CA ILE A 72 -27.96 20.51 -1.47
C ILE A 72 -27.93 21.49 -2.64
N GLU A 73 -27.82 20.98 -3.86
CA GLU A 73 -27.77 21.81 -5.08
C GLU A 73 -29.09 22.57 -5.32
N ASP A 74 -30.22 21.99 -4.91
CA ASP A 74 -31.55 22.60 -5.01
C ASP A 74 -31.68 23.88 -4.16
N ASN A 75 -32.67 24.72 -4.50
CA ASN A 75 -32.92 25.97 -3.79
C ASN A 75 -33.63 25.75 -2.44
N LEU A 76 -32.89 25.87 -1.35
CA LEU A 76 -33.37 25.72 0.03
C LEU A 76 -34.05 26.96 0.61
N ASN A 77 -34.48 27.93 -0.21
CA ASN A 77 -35.46 28.93 0.25
C ASN A 77 -36.83 28.31 0.56
N GLU A 78 -37.07 27.10 0.06
CA GLU A 78 -38.28 26.30 0.26
C GLU A 78 -37.89 24.87 0.69
N ASN A 79 -38.87 24.08 1.12
CA ASN A 79 -38.62 22.69 1.54
C ASN A 79 -38.25 21.82 0.32
N VAL A 80 -37.22 21.00 0.47
CA VAL A 80 -36.71 20.10 -0.57
C VAL A 80 -36.72 18.65 -0.07
N SER A 81 -36.82 17.69 -0.99
CA SER A 81 -36.64 16.27 -0.70
C SER A 81 -35.39 15.74 -1.40
N ILE A 82 -34.64 14.89 -0.73
CA ILE A 82 -33.49 14.17 -1.27
C ILE A 82 -33.65 12.68 -0.94
N PHE A 83 -32.84 11.82 -1.55
CA PHE A 83 -32.80 10.40 -1.18
C PHE A 83 -31.45 10.00 -0.62
N CYS A 84 -31.48 9.17 0.42
CA CYS A 84 -30.33 8.45 0.96
C CYS A 84 -30.41 6.98 0.52
N TYR A 85 -29.36 6.49 -0.14
CA TYR A 85 -29.17 5.10 -0.51
C TYR A 85 -28.12 4.46 0.41
N TYR A 86 -28.27 3.15 0.67
CA TYR A 86 -27.46 2.35 1.59
C TYR A 86 -27.71 0.84 1.33
N GLY A 87 -26.85 -0.03 1.84
CA GLY A 87 -26.98 -1.49 1.73
C GLY A 87 -26.21 -2.10 0.55
N SER A 88 -25.10 -1.46 0.16
CA SER A 88 -24.23 -1.95 -0.92
C SER A 88 -22.88 -2.33 -0.33
N SER A 89 -22.71 -3.61 0.02
CA SER A 89 -21.52 -4.11 0.74
C SER A 89 -20.18 -3.87 0.03
N LEU A 90 -20.19 -3.65 -1.29
CA LEU A 90 -18.99 -3.36 -2.10
C LEU A 90 -18.74 -1.87 -2.36
N ALA A 91 -19.62 -0.98 -1.88
CA ALA A 91 -19.44 0.45 -2.08
C ALA A 91 -18.36 1.01 -1.14
N GLU A 92 -17.42 1.75 -1.70
CA GLU A 92 -16.45 2.57 -0.96
C GLU A 92 -17.07 3.95 -0.64
N SER A 93 -16.48 4.68 0.31
CA SER A 93 -16.95 6.02 0.65
C SER A 93 -16.68 7.01 -0.49
N GLU A 94 -17.67 7.84 -0.82
CA GLU A 94 -17.53 9.00 -1.73
C GLU A 94 -17.53 10.32 -0.96
N SER A 95 -17.24 10.28 0.34
CA SER A 95 -17.18 11.47 1.20
C SER A 95 -16.03 12.39 0.78
N ASP A 96 -16.33 13.61 0.36
CA ASP A 96 -15.36 14.62 -0.08
C ASP A 96 -15.71 16.01 0.50
N GLY A 97 -14.90 16.50 1.44
CA GLY A 97 -15.07 17.82 2.04
C GLY A 97 -14.76 18.97 1.08
N SER A 98 -13.80 18.80 0.17
CA SER A 98 -13.44 19.82 -0.82
C SER A 98 -14.52 20.02 -1.89
N ALA A 99 -15.25 18.96 -2.23
CA ALA A 99 -16.43 19.05 -3.08
C ALA A 99 -17.63 19.66 -2.33
N THR A 100 -17.82 19.29 -1.05
CA THR A 100 -19.01 19.68 -0.26
C THR A 100 -19.00 21.15 0.17
N PHE A 101 -17.83 21.72 0.46
CA PHE A 101 -17.70 23.07 1.03
C PHE A 101 -17.04 24.05 0.05
N GLU A 102 -17.35 25.34 0.18
CA GLU A 102 -16.73 26.37 -0.67
C GLU A 102 -15.22 26.52 -0.40
N PHE A 103 -14.78 26.10 0.78
CA PHE A 103 -13.39 25.91 1.15
C PHE A 103 -13.31 24.79 2.18
N PHE A 104 -12.31 23.94 2.06
CA PHE A 104 -12.02 22.85 2.99
C PHE A 104 -10.51 22.65 3.15
N GLU A 105 -10.08 22.42 4.38
CA GLU A 105 -8.72 22.03 4.75
C GLU A 105 -8.78 21.01 5.89
N ASP A 106 -8.34 19.81 5.59
CA ASP A 106 -8.15 18.67 6.50
C ASP A 106 -6.67 18.35 6.71
N PHE A 107 -5.75 19.07 6.05
CA PHE A 107 -4.31 18.84 6.12
C PHE A 107 -3.83 17.49 5.58
N GLU A 108 -4.68 16.79 4.81
CA GLU A 108 -4.37 15.51 4.15
C GLU A 108 -3.54 15.69 2.87
N SER A 109 -3.40 16.93 2.39
CA SER A 109 -2.66 17.26 1.17
C SER A 109 -1.39 18.07 1.46
N GLY A 110 -0.24 17.57 1.00
CA GLY A 110 1.03 18.27 1.16
C GLY A 110 2.22 17.50 0.60
N ASP A 111 3.36 18.17 0.57
CA ASP A 111 4.64 17.51 0.27
C ASP A 111 5.10 16.76 1.52
N GLU A 112 5.49 15.50 1.34
CA GLU A 112 5.96 14.67 2.44
C GLU A 112 7.31 15.17 2.98
N GLU A 113 7.35 15.40 4.29
CA GLU A 113 8.57 15.77 5.00
C GLU A 113 8.75 14.89 6.25
N TYR A 114 10.00 14.69 6.65
CA TYR A 114 10.32 13.99 7.91
C TYR A 114 10.92 14.99 8.88
N SER A 115 10.33 15.10 10.07
CA SER A 115 10.88 15.94 11.13
C SER A 115 11.17 15.11 12.37
N ALA A 116 12.39 15.28 12.89
CA ALA A 116 12.77 14.73 14.17
C ALA A 116 12.26 15.66 15.28
N ILE A 117 11.39 15.16 16.15
CA ILE A 117 10.90 15.87 17.31
C ILE A 117 11.69 15.40 18.53
N SER A 118 12.59 16.25 19.01
CA SER A 118 13.29 16.01 20.28
C SER A 118 12.40 16.38 21.46
N SER A 119 11.84 15.39 22.15
CA SER A 119 11.35 15.59 23.52
C SER A 119 12.48 15.22 24.47
N ASN A 120 13.16 16.21 25.08
CA ASN A 120 14.12 15.96 26.16
C ASN A 120 13.38 15.31 27.34
N LYS A 121 13.38 13.97 27.44
CA LYS A 121 12.75 13.25 28.53
C LYS A 121 13.83 12.64 29.39
N THR A 122 14.00 13.22 30.58
CA THR A 122 14.90 12.68 31.60
C THR A 122 14.36 11.34 32.08
N THR A 123 15.10 10.26 31.87
CA THR A 123 14.87 8.99 32.56
C THR A 123 15.32 9.15 34.01
N ASP A 124 14.37 9.37 34.91
CA ASP A 124 14.67 9.45 36.35
C ASP A 124 15.39 8.17 36.81
N GLY A 125 16.69 8.27 37.10
CA GLY A 125 17.49 7.23 37.79
C GLY A 125 18.33 6.30 36.91
N PHE A 126 18.56 6.61 35.63
CA PHE A 126 19.19 5.72 34.66
C PHE A 126 20.63 6.21 34.30
N TRP A 127 21.70 5.56 34.78
CA TRP A 127 23.11 5.91 34.49
C TRP A 127 23.76 4.96 33.46
N TYR A 128 23.52 5.17 32.16
CA TYR A 128 23.79 4.13 31.17
C TYR A 128 24.71 4.53 30.01
N ALA A 129 25.42 3.52 29.50
CA ALA A 129 26.17 3.52 28.26
C ALA A 129 25.57 2.51 27.27
N SER A 130 25.75 2.76 25.97
CA SER A 130 25.39 1.81 24.90
C SER A 130 23.94 1.25 24.92
N PRO A 131 22.90 2.08 25.06
CA PRO A 131 21.53 1.58 25.02
C PRO A 131 21.19 0.99 23.64
N ARG A 132 20.42 -0.11 23.61
CA ARG A 132 19.81 -0.74 22.43
C ARG A 132 18.36 -1.10 22.70
N VAL A 133 17.49 -0.87 21.73
CA VAL A 133 16.03 -1.00 21.85
C VAL A 133 15.48 -1.90 20.75
N THR A 134 14.49 -2.70 21.11
CA THR A 134 13.63 -3.45 20.19
C THR A 134 12.18 -3.38 20.66
N VAL A 135 11.23 -3.79 19.81
CA VAL A 135 9.79 -3.82 20.14
C VAL A 135 9.34 -5.27 20.29
N ALA A 136 8.85 -5.64 21.47
CA ALA A 136 8.30 -6.95 21.77
C ALA A 136 6.94 -7.18 21.07
N ASP A 137 6.44 -8.41 21.07
CA ASP A 137 5.21 -8.75 20.32
C ASP A 137 3.93 -8.13 20.90
N ASN A 138 3.96 -7.69 22.15
CA ASN A 138 2.87 -6.95 22.78
C ASN A 138 2.94 -5.43 22.55
N GLY A 139 3.89 -4.95 21.73
CA GLY A 139 4.12 -3.52 21.50
C GLY A 139 5.00 -2.83 22.55
N ASP A 140 5.42 -3.54 23.62
CA ASP A 140 6.32 -2.95 24.61
C ASP A 140 7.72 -2.72 24.02
N TRP A 141 8.30 -1.57 24.32
CA TRP A 141 9.66 -1.25 23.92
C TRP A 141 10.62 -1.75 24.99
N VAL A 142 11.57 -2.60 24.59
CA VAL A 142 12.55 -3.23 25.47
C VAL A 142 13.92 -2.68 25.17
N MET A 143 14.53 -2.03 26.16
CA MET A 143 15.88 -1.47 26.10
C MET A 143 16.85 -2.31 26.91
N CYS A 144 18.00 -2.68 26.33
CA CYS A 144 19.17 -3.11 27.09
C CYS A 144 20.24 -2.03 27.12
N TYR A 145 21.07 -2.02 28.17
CA TYR A 145 22.11 -1.00 28.34
C TYR A 145 23.24 -1.49 29.24
N SER A 146 24.44 -0.91 29.09
CA SER A 146 25.54 -1.06 30.04
C SER A 146 25.33 -0.11 31.22
N ASN A 147 25.30 -0.62 32.46
CA ASN A 147 25.09 0.20 33.65
C ASN A 147 26.43 0.73 34.18
N GLY A 148 26.72 2.01 33.90
CA GLY A 148 28.01 2.65 34.20
C GLY A 148 28.64 3.35 32.99
N GLY A 149 29.97 3.52 33.02
CA GLY A 149 30.73 4.15 31.94
C GLY A 149 31.13 3.15 30.83
N GLU A 150 31.33 3.67 29.63
CA GLU A 150 31.63 2.88 28.41
C GLU A 150 32.91 2.05 28.45
N THR A 151 33.84 2.35 29.36
CA THR A 151 35.13 1.69 29.42
C THR A 151 35.26 0.73 30.60
N ASN A 152 34.29 0.75 31.53
CA ASN A 152 34.39 0.07 32.81
C ASN A 152 33.06 -0.46 33.38
N SER A 153 31.96 -0.40 32.63
CA SER A 153 30.70 -1.04 33.01
C SER A 153 30.88 -2.55 33.23
N THR A 154 30.56 -3.04 34.42
CA THR A 154 30.54 -4.48 34.76
C THR A 154 29.13 -5.06 34.73
N GLU A 155 28.15 -4.26 34.32
CA GLU A 155 26.74 -4.55 34.53
C GLU A 155 25.94 -4.30 33.24
N VAL A 156 24.94 -5.15 32.99
CA VAL A 156 23.96 -4.98 31.90
C VAL A 156 22.57 -4.95 32.50
N GLY A 157 21.77 -3.96 32.13
CA GLY A 157 20.41 -3.79 32.63
C GLY A 157 19.36 -3.71 31.54
N ILE A 158 18.10 -3.76 31.96
CA ILE A 158 16.91 -3.74 31.10
C ILE A 158 15.94 -2.64 31.53
N GLY A 159 15.44 -1.89 30.55
CA GLY A 159 14.33 -0.95 30.70
C GLY A 159 13.16 -1.37 29.81
N ILE A 160 11.92 -1.12 30.26
CA ILE A 160 10.71 -1.34 29.47
C ILE A 160 9.89 -0.05 29.41
N SER A 161 9.39 0.29 28.24
CA SER A 161 8.34 1.28 28.05
C SER A 161 7.09 0.60 27.49
N THR A 162 5.93 0.95 28.06
CA THR A 162 4.61 0.44 27.65
C THR A 162 3.77 1.55 26.99
N ASP A 163 4.39 2.67 26.67
CA ASP A 163 3.77 3.90 26.19
C ASP A 163 4.58 4.52 25.06
N ASN A 164 5.16 3.69 24.19
CA ASN A 164 5.90 4.11 22.99
C ASN A 164 7.08 5.05 23.29
N GLY A 165 7.83 4.74 24.34
CA GLY A 165 9.03 5.45 24.76
C GLY A 165 8.77 6.69 25.62
N GLU A 166 7.51 7.00 25.95
CA GLU A 166 7.15 8.18 26.73
C GLU A 166 7.66 8.09 28.17
N THR A 167 7.55 6.92 28.81
CA THR A 167 8.10 6.63 30.13
C THR A 167 8.81 5.27 30.18
N TRP A 168 9.80 5.14 31.06
CA TRP A 168 10.63 3.93 31.17
C TRP A 168 10.63 3.37 32.60
N THR A 169 10.42 2.06 32.70
CA THR A 169 10.52 1.28 33.93
C THR A 169 11.82 0.48 33.95
N ASN A 170 12.65 0.67 34.98
CA ASN A 170 13.89 -0.11 35.16
C ASN A 170 13.53 -1.49 35.69
N LYS A 171 13.89 -2.55 34.97
CA LYS A 171 13.64 -3.95 35.34
C LYS A 171 14.78 -4.58 36.14
N GLY A 172 15.89 -3.87 36.31
CA GLY A 172 17.07 -4.32 37.03
C GLY A 172 18.19 -4.80 36.11
N LEU A 173 19.18 -5.47 36.71
CA LEU A 173 20.35 -5.99 36.03
C LEU A 173 20.14 -7.44 35.59
N ILE A 174 20.51 -7.74 34.34
CA ILE A 174 20.58 -9.11 33.81
C ILE A 174 22.01 -9.68 33.91
N SER A 175 23.03 -8.83 34.05
CA SER A 175 24.40 -9.24 34.34
C SER A 175 25.08 -8.29 35.34
N ASN A 176 25.95 -8.85 36.17
CA ASN A 176 26.85 -8.14 37.07
C ASN A 176 28.14 -8.96 37.25
N ASN A 177 29.11 -8.75 36.36
CA ASN A 177 30.37 -9.48 36.31
C ASN A 177 31.54 -8.57 36.73
N PRO A 178 32.03 -8.65 37.99
CA PRO A 178 33.06 -7.74 38.48
C PRO A 178 34.44 -7.93 37.84
N ASN A 179 34.66 -9.04 37.11
CA ASN A 179 35.95 -9.35 36.50
C ASN A 179 36.06 -8.83 35.06
N TYR A 180 34.94 -8.57 34.41
CA TYR A 180 34.89 -8.21 33.00
C TYR A 180 34.07 -6.95 32.78
N PHE A 181 34.55 -6.11 31.88
CA PHE A 181 33.70 -5.13 31.24
C PHE A 181 32.62 -5.86 30.44
N CYS A 182 31.36 -5.54 30.72
CA CYS A 182 30.16 -6.02 30.03
C CYS A 182 29.65 -4.91 29.12
N GLY A 183 30.06 -4.98 27.86
CA GLY A 183 29.96 -3.88 26.91
C GLY A 183 28.94 -4.07 25.81
N GLN A 184 28.41 -2.93 25.34
CA GLN A 184 27.74 -2.77 24.06
C GLN A 184 26.63 -3.82 23.83
N PRO A 185 25.65 -3.94 24.75
CA PRO A 185 24.65 -4.97 24.66
C PRO A 185 23.74 -4.75 23.45
N LEU A 186 23.29 -5.82 22.79
CA LEU A 186 22.27 -5.79 21.74
C LEU A 186 21.12 -6.72 22.13
N VAL A 187 19.90 -6.18 22.18
CA VAL A 187 18.67 -6.97 22.28
C VAL A 187 18.09 -7.22 20.90
N ILE A 188 17.75 -8.47 20.61
CA ILE A 188 17.18 -8.94 19.34
C ILE A 188 15.84 -9.61 19.62
N LYS A 189 14.82 -9.31 18.81
CA LYS A 189 13.56 -10.05 18.75
C LYS A 189 13.59 -11.09 17.62
N TYR A 190 13.21 -12.32 17.95
CA TYR A 190 13.04 -13.41 16.98
C TYR A 190 11.60 -13.51 16.46
N PRO A 191 11.39 -14.11 15.27
CA PRO A 191 10.04 -14.34 14.71
C PRO A 191 9.03 -15.03 15.64
N ASN A 192 9.50 -15.83 16.61
CA ASN A 192 8.64 -16.50 17.58
C ASN A 192 8.35 -15.67 18.85
N GLY A 193 8.70 -14.39 18.86
CA GLY A 193 8.53 -13.48 20.01
C GLY A 193 9.60 -13.60 21.10
N LYS A 194 10.53 -14.56 20.99
CA LYS A 194 11.64 -14.70 21.94
C LYS A 194 12.57 -13.49 21.82
N LEU A 195 13.07 -13.01 22.95
CA LEU A 195 14.09 -11.97 23.00
C LEU A 195 15.42 -12.55 23.50
N GLN A 196 16.54 -12.15 22.90
CA GLN A 196 17.88 -12.41 23.45
C GLN A 196 18.68 -11.12 23.50
N CYS A 197 19.38 -10.92 24.62
CA CYS A 197 20.31 -9.82 24.82
C CYS A 197 21.73 -10.37 24.87
N PHE A 198 22.61 -9.86 24.01
CA PHE A 198 24.01 -10.27 23.87
C PHE A 198 24.94 -9.14 24.28
N TRP A 199 26.08 -9.43 24.92
CA TRP A 199 27.12 -8.43 25.22
C TRP A 199 28.51 -9.05 25.21
N ASN A 200 29.53 -8.22 24.94
CA ASN A 200 30.92 -8.68 24.92
C ASN A 200 31.54 -8.60 26.31
N LEU A 201 32.44 -9.55 26.62
CA LEU A 201 33.24 -9.56 27.84
C LEU A 201 34.68 -9.13 27.54
N ARG A 202 35.19 -8.14 28.29
CA ARG A 202 36.59 -7.69 28.15
C ARG A 202 37.26 -7.48 29.50
N ASP A 203 38.41 -8.11 29.72
CA ASP A 203 39.23 -7.85 30.91
C ASP A 203 39.95 -6.51 30.72
N THR A 204 39.47 -5.48 31.42
CA THR A 204 40.01 -4.11 31.34
C THR A 204 41.43 -3.97 31.88
N THR A 205 41.97 -4.99 32.55
CA THR A 205 43.36 -4.99 33.05
C THR A 205 44.37 -5.48 32.01
N LYS A 206 43.90 -5.97 30.86
CA LYS A 206 44.70 -6.60 29.81
C LYS A 206 44.82 -5.71 28.57
N ASP A 207 45.84 -5.97 27.77
CA ASP A 207 46.06 -5.29 26.48
C ASP A 207 45.04 -5.81 25.46
N THR A 208 44.19 -4.92 24.94
CA THR A 208 43.11 -5.27 24.00
C THR A 208 43.59 -5.85 22.66
N SER A 209 44.89 -5.71 22.35
CA SER A 209 45.51 -6.36 21.19
C SER A 209 45.79 -7.85 21.39
N GLN A 210 45.62 -8.38 22.60
CA GLN A 210 45.90 -9.76 22.94
C GLN A 210 44.60 -10.55 23.17
N PRO A 211 44.53 -11.83 22.76
CA PRO A 211 43.33 -12.67 22.95
C PRO A 211 42.88 -12.79 24.41
N GLU A 212 43.82 -12.79 25.35
CA GLU A 212 43.53 -12.90 26.79
C GLU A 212 42.75 -11.72 27.38
N ALA A 213 42.64 -10.59 26.66
CA ALA A 213 41.81 -9.47 27.07
C ALA A 213 40.32 -9.69 26.79
N TRP A 214 39.96 -10.71 26.01
CA TRP A 214 38.58 -10.96 25.57
C TRP A 214 38.07 -12.24 26.23
N GLY A 215 36.94 -12.12 26.93
CA GLY A 215 36.34 -13.20 27.72
C GLY A 215 35.20 -13.93 27.01
N GLY A 216 34.99 -13.67 25.72
CA GLY A 216 33.85 -14.18 24.95
C GLY A 216 32.68 -13.20 24.85
N THR A 217 31.54 -13.77 24.47
CA THR A 217 30.22 -13.11 24.34
C THR A 217 29.23 -13.84 25.22
N GLU A 218 28.51 -13.12 26.06
CA GLU A 218 27.42 -13.69 26.87
C GLU A 218 26.05 -13.36 26.27
N VAL A 219 25.05 -14.16 26.63
CA VAL A 219 23.66 -13.98 26.27
C VAL A 219 22.73 -14.21 27.47
N SER A 220 21.62 -13.50 27.49
CA SER A 220 20.46 -13.80 28.35
C SER A 220 19.18 -13.77 27.51
N THR A 221 18.21 -14.61 27.87
CA THR A 221 16.99 -14.86 27.09
C THR A 221 15.74 -14.48 27.87
N SER A 222 14.76 -13.88 27.19
CA SER A 222 13.40 -13.65 27.68
C SER A 222 12.36 -14.31 26.78
N THR A 223 11.29 -14.83 27.39
CA THR A 223 10.15 -15.47 26.70
C THR A 223 8.81 -14.83 27.08
N ASP A 224 8.86 -13.69 27.76
CA ASP A 224 7.72 -12.97 28.32
C ASP A 224 7.80 -11.46 28.02
N ASN A 225 8.14 -11.12 26.77
CA ASN A 225 8.25 -9.73 26.29
C ASN A 225 9.22 -8.86 27.11
N GLY A 226 10.32 -9.44 27.58
CA GLY A 226 11.37 -8.72 28.30
C GLY A 226 11.11 -8.54 29.79
N GLN A 227 10.01 -9.07 30.33
CA GLN A 227 9.64 -8.90 31.73
C GLN A 227 10.57 -9.66 32.68
N THR A 228 11.01 -10.86 32.31
CA THR A 228 12.02 -11.66 33.02
C THR A 228 13.09 -12.21 32.08
N TRP A 229 14.27 -12.47 32.63
CA TRP A 229 15.47 -12.85 31.87
C TRP A 229 16.17 -14.03 32.52
N SER A 230 16.73 -14.93 31.71
CA SER A 230 17.54 -16.05 32.20
C SER A 230 18.85 -15.57 32.83
N SER A 231 19.50 -16.42 33.62
CA SER A 231 20.88 -16.16 34.03
C SER A 231 21.80 -16.07 32.80
N PRO A 232 22.83 -15.20 32.82
CA PRO A 232 23.84 -15.13 31.77
C PRO A 232 24.50 -16.48 31.51
N GLU A 233 24.72 -16.77 30.23
CA GLU A 233 25.54 -17.88 29.76
C GLU A 233 26.39 -17.45 28.57
N HIS A 234 27.46 -18.20 28.28
CA HIS A 234 28.22 -18.01 27.04
C HIS A 234 27.29 -18.22 25.84
N ALA A 235 27.42 -17.36 24.84
CA ALA A 235 26.70 -17.47 23.58
C ALA A 235 27.09 -18.77 22.84
N HIS A 236 26.34 -19.10 21.79
CA HIS A 236 26.70 -20.20 20.89
C HIS A 236 28.16 -20.05 20.43
N SER A 237 28.93 -21.15 20.39
CA SER A 237 30.39 -21.10 20.21
C SER A 237 30.82 -20.33 18.96
N THR A 238 30.05 -20.38 17.87
CA THR A 238 30.30 -19.58 16.65
C THR A 238 30.38 -18.06 16.89
N LEU A 239 29.68 -17.54 17.90
CA LEU A 239 29.70 -16.14 18.30
C LEU A 239 30.73 -15.90 19.42
N ASP A 240 30.75 -16.80 20.40
CA ASP A 240 31.59 -16.69 21.59
C ASP A 240 33.09 -16.80 21.25
N ASP A 241 33.47 -17.76 20.40
CA ASP A 241 34.86 -18.00 19.97
C ASP A 241 35.42 -16.80 19.18
N ASP A 242 34.57 -16.09 18.43
CA ASP A 242 34.91 -14.88 17.68
C ASP A 242 34.89 -13.60 18.56
N ASN A 243 34.59 -13.72 19.86
CA ASN A 243 34.52 -12.64 20.85
C ASN A 243 33.70 -11.44 20.34
N ILE A 244 32.52 -11.69 19.77
CA ILE A 244 31.81 -10.67 19.02
C ILE A 244 31.32 -9.48 19.88
N THR A 245 31.35 -8.29 19.27
CA THR A 245 30.49 -7.17 19.68
C THR A 245 29.33 -7.07 18.69
N PRO A 246 28.09 -7.39 19.10
CA PRO A 246 26.93 -7.32 18.22
C PRO A 246 26.51 -5.86 17.97
N HIS A 247 26.22 -5.51 16.71
CA HIS A 247 25.87 -4.13 16.34
C HIS A 247 24.41 -3.95 15.98
N GLN A 248 23.91 -4.72 15.03
CA GLN A 248 22.55 -4.63 14.54
C GLN A 248 22.10 -5.99 13.99
N ALA A 249 20.81 -6.29 14.12
CA ALA A 249 20.19 -7.46 13.53
C ALA A 249 19.01 -7.08 12.64
N VAL A 250 18.77 -7.87 11.61
CA VAL A 250 17.65 -7.74 10.67
C VAL A 250 17.02 -9.11 10.44
N THR A 251 15.69 -9.14 10.37
CA THR A 251 14.93 -10.38 10.16
C THR A 251 14.43 -10.41 8.72
N VAL A 252 14.71 -11.50 8.01
CA VAL A 252 14.26 -11.74 6.63
C VAL A 252 13.55 -13.09 6.58
N GLY A 253 12.21 -13.05 6.47
CA GLY A 253 11.38 -14.24 6.67
C GLY A 253 11.57 -14.81 8.08
N ASN A 254 11.96 -16.08 8.18
CA ASN A 254 12.25 -16.75 9.46
C ASN A 254 13.73 -16.67 9.88
N THR A 255 14.59 -16.04 9.06
CA THR A 255 16.03 -15.97 9.31
C THR A 255 16.40 -14.64 9.93
N VAL A 256 17.16 -14.66 11.03
CA VAL A 256 17.73 -13.46 11.63
C VAL A 256 19.20 -13.36 11.24
N TYR A 257 19.57 -12.24 10.65
CA TYR A 257 20.95 -11.88 10.31
C TYR A 257 21.47 -10.85 11.30
N MET A 258 22.72 -11.00 11.76
CA MET A 258 23.36 -10.09 12.71
C MET A 258 24.71 -9.64 12.18
N SER A 259 24.91 -8.31 12.11
CA SER A 259 26.24 -7.73 11.94
C SER A 259 26.91 -7.60 13.31
N ALA A 260 28.17 -8.02 13.38
CA ALA A 260 28.96 -7.89 14.58
C ALA A 260 30.43 -7.63 14.25
N THR A 261 31.14 -6.94 15.14
CA THR A 261 32.60 -6.87 15.07
C THR A 261 33.17 -8.10 15.75
N ALA A 262 33.89 -8.93 15.00
CA ALA A 262 34.64 -10.07 15.53
C ALA A 262 36.03 -9.61 16.00
N HIS A 263 36.49 -10.12 17.14
CA HIS A 263 37.81 -9.90 17.72
C HIS A 263 38.61 -11.20 17.65
N VAL A 264 39.33 -11.39 16.54
CA VAL A 264 39.94 -12.66 16.17
C VAL A 264 41.43 -12.52 15.91
N GLY A 265 42.19 -13.61 16.09
CA GLY A 265 43.63 -13.67 15.81
C GLY A 265 44.54 -13.29 16.97
N ASP A 266 45.84 -13.47 16.77
CA ASP A 266 46.92 -13.10 17.69
C ASP A 266 48.07 -12.44 16.90
N PRO A 267 48.20 -11.10 16.93
CA PRO A 267 47.40 -10.15 17.71
C PRO A 267 45.96 -10.01 17.17
N ILE A 268 45.06 -9.52 18.03
CA ILE A 268 43.64 -9.31 17.72
C ILE A 268 43.47 -8.31 16.56
N VAL A 269 42.66 -8.70 15.59
CA VAL A 269 42.16 -7.84 14.50
C VAL A 269 40.65 -7.67 14.60
N PHE A 270 40.18 -6.45 14.30
CA PHE A 270 38.77 -6.11 14.22
C PHE A 270 38.27 -6.28 12.79
N LYS A 271 37.16 -6.98 12.60
CA LYS A 271 36.45 -7.01 11.31
C LYS A 271 34.95 -7.14 11.53
N ASN A 272 34.14 -6.54 10.66
CA ASN A 272 32.71 -6.78 10.68
C ASN A 272 32.39 -8.09 9.94
N VAL A 273 31.55 -8.90 10.56
CA VAL A 273 31.18 -10.25 10.12
C VAL A 273 29.66 -10.38 10.17
N LEU A 274 29.09 -11.12 9.22
CA LEU A 274 27.68 -11.43 9.17
C LEU A 274 27.44 -12.84 9.72
N TYR A 275 26.54 -12.96 10.69
CA TYR A 275 26.05 -14.22 11.22
C TYR A 275 24.57 -14.38 10.93
N LYS A 276 24.08 -15.62 10.90
CA LYS A 276 22.65 -15.91 10.80
C LYS A 276 22.20 -17.03 11.73
N THR A 277 20.92 -17.00 12.05
CA THR A 277 20.20 -18.08 12.73
C THR A 277 18.84 -18.29 12.07
N GLU A 278 18.44 -19.56 11.96
CA GLU A 278 17.19 -20.02 11.34
C GLU A 278 16.29 -20.74 12.36
N ASP A 279 16.74 -20.85 13.62
CA ASP A 279 16.08 -21.58 14.70
C ASP A 279 15.88 -20.69 15.94
N ASN A 280 15.63 -19.41 15.68
CA ASN A 280 15.41 -18.37 16.67
C ASN A 280 16.57 -18.25 17.68
N GLY A 281 17.83 -18.30 17.24
CA GLY A 281 19.01 -18.07 18.08
C GLY A 281 19.47 -19.28 18.90
N THR A 282 19.00 -20.49 18.57
CA THR A 282 19.50 -21.72 19.23
C THR A 282 20.85 -22.12 18.64
N THR A 283 20.99 -22.05 17.32
CA THR A 283 22.25 -22.21 16.60
C THR A 283 22.55 -20.97 15.77
N TRP A 284 23.85 -20.72 15.61
CA TRP A 284 24.36 -19.61 14.81
C TRP A 284 25.37 -20.10 13.79
N THR A 285 25.32 -19.52 12.59
CA THR A 285 26.26 -19.81 11.51
C THR A 285 26.89 -18.51 11.02
N LYS A 286 28.21 -18.54 10.79
CA LYS A 286 28.91 -17.45 10.13
C LYS A 286 28.59 -17.50 8.63
N VAL A 287 28.10 -16.39 8.08
CA VAL A 287 27.76 -16.27 6.65
C VAL A 287 29.01 -15.85 5.88
N SER A 288 29.62 -14.73 6.24
CA SER A 288 30.81 -14.17 5.57
C SER A 288 31.49 -13.07 6.39
N ASP A 289 32.74 -12.77 6.07
CA ASP A 289 33.39 -11.52 6.48
C ASP A 289 32.83 -10.37 5.63
N ILE A 290 32.25 -9.34 6.27
CA ILE A 290 31.66 -8.17 5.59
C ILE A 290 32.75 -7.23 5.10
N THR A 291 33.77 -7.01 5.94
CA THR A 291 34.85 -6.06 5.68
C THR A 291 36.22 -6.74 5.77
N PRO A 292 37.26 -6.16 5.14
CA PRO A 292 38.65 -6.47 5.49
C PRO A 292 38.96 -6.17 6.97
N ASP A 293 40.17 -6.52 7.40
CA ASP A 293 40.67 -6.23 8.73
C ASP A 293 40.77 -4.71 9.00
N GLY A 294 40.52 -4.30 10.24
CA GLY A 294 40.59 -2.93 10.71
C GLY A 294 39.29 -2.14 10.55
N TYR A 295 38.14 -2.80 10.62
CA TYR A 295 36.81 -2.17 10.59
C TYR A 295 35.94 -2.65 11.76
N ALA A 296 35.09 -1.78 12.27
CA ALA A 296 34.17 -2.04 13.38
C ALA A 296 32.84 -1.28 13.20
N GLU A 297 31.90 -1.46 14.14
CA GLU A 297 30.67 -0.65 14.25
C GLU A 297 29.79 -0.65 12.98
N GLY A 298 29.58 -1.83 12.37
CA GLY A 298 28.82 -1.98 11.14
C GLY A 298 27.30 -1.93 11.33
N GLY A 299 26.65 -0.87 10.86
CA GLY A 299 25.18 -0.83 10.68
C GLY A 299 24.76 -1.78 9.55
N LEU A 300 23.53 -2.30 9.57
CA LEU A 300 23.04 -3.30 8.62
C LEU A 300 21.58 -3.05 8.25
N VAL A 301 21.26 -3.08 6.95
CA VAL A 301 19.88 -2.98 6.44
C VAL A 301 19.63 -3.97 5.30
N HIS A 302 18.43 -4.54 5.25
CA HIS A 302 17.93 -5.35 4.13
C HIS A 302 17.08 -4.49 3.18
N LEU A 303 17.35 -4.55 1.89
CA LEU A 303 16.64 -3.75 0.88
C LEU A 303 15.55 -4.53 0.13
N GLY A 304 15.50 -5.85 0.30
CA GLY A 304 14.65 -6.74 -0.51
C GLY A 304 15.46 -7.51 -1.54
N GLY A 305 14.88 -8.59 -2.08
CA GLY A 305 15.53 -9.41 -3.12
C GLY A 305 16.86 -10.08 -2.70
N GLY A 306 17.15 -10.16 -1.39
CA GLY A 306 18.42 -10.66 -0.86
C GLY A 306 19.53 -9.61 -0.80
N GLU A 307 19.23 -8.33 -1.05
CA GLU A 307 20.21 -7.27 -0.97
C GLU A 307 20.41 -6.76 0.48
N PHE A 308 21.67 -6.64 0.90
CA PHE A 308 22.06 -6.01 2.16
C PHE A 308 23.02 -4.85 1.91
N VAL A 309 22.89 -3.79 2.72
CA VAL A 309 23.86 -2.70 2.80
C VAL A 309 24.36 -2.57 4.23
N THR A 310 25.65 -2.30 4.36
CA THR A 310 26.29 -2.04 5.64
C THR A 310 27.17 -0.80 5.61
N VAL A 311 27.20 -0.06 6.71
CA VAL A 311 28.02 1.14 6.89
C VAL A 311 28.98 0.92 8.05
N ASN A 312 30.28 0.96 7.75
CA ASN A 312 31.34 0.41 8.60
C ASN A 312 32.39 1.46 8.89
N ARG A 313 32.76 1.58 10.16
CA ARG A 313 33.78 2.52 10.59
C ARG A 313 35.18 1.90 10.47
N LYS A 314 36.12 2.62 9.84
CA LYS A 314 37.54 2.25 9.89
C LYS A 314 38.10 2.46 11.30
N THR A 315 38.89 1.52 11.81
CA THR A 315 39.64 1.67 13.06
C THR A 315 41.06 2.19 12.77
N GLY A 316 41.55 3.19 13.52
CA GLY A 316 42.94 3.68 13.44
C GLY A 316 43.08 5.19 13.22
N SER A 317 44.19 5.65 12.64
CA SER A 317 44.51 7.09 12.46
C SER A 317 43.98 7.70 11.14
N SER A 318 43.30 6.91 10.32
CA SER A 318 42.81 7.27 8.99
C SER A 318 41.33 6.95 8.92
N ASP A 319 40.54 7.71 9.68
CA ASP A 319 39.13 7.42 9.88
C ASP A 319 38.33 7.86 8.64
N TRP A 320 37.58 6.92 8.08
CA TRP A 320 36.56 7.11 7.04
C TRP A 320 35.47 6.05 7.23
N THR A 321 34.33 6.25 6.58
CA THR A 321 33.21 5.31 6.63
C THR A 321 33.08 4.55 5.32
N LEU A 322 33.14 3.23 5.38
CA LEU A 322 33.04 2.32 4.24
C LEU A 322 31.63 1.75 4.15
N GLN A 323 30.99 1.92 2.99
CA GLN A 323 29.75 1.26 2.65
C GLN A 323 30.03 0.00 1.81
N MET A 324 29.49 -1.14 2.24
CA MET A 324 29.53 -2.39 1.49
C MET A 324 28.11 -2.81 1.11
N ARG A 325 27.99 -3.52 -0.01
CA ARG A 325 26.73 -4.06 -0.52
C ARG A 325 26.86 -5.54 -0.82
N SER A 326 25.81 -6.29 -0.54
CA SER A 326 25.63 -7.68 -0.97
C SER A 326 24.34 -7.80 -1.77
N ALA A 327 24.32 -8.66 -2.78
CA ALA A 327 23.13 -8.98 -3.57
C ALA A 327 22.66 -10.43 -3.37
N ASN A 328 23.25 -11.16 -2.43
CA ASN A 328 23.05 -12.59 -2.24
C ASN A 328 23.02 -12.97 -0.76
N TYR A 329 22.16 -12.31 0.01
CA TYR A 329 21.94 -12.58 1.43
C TYR A 329 23.23 -12.53 2.26
N GLY A 330 24.17 -11.69 1.86
CA GLY A 330 25.43 -11.49 2.56
C GLY A 330 26.47 -12.55 2.30
N GLU A 331 26.28 -13.48 1.35
CA GLU A 331 27.31 -14.48 1.01
C GLU A 331 28.58 -13.81 0.43
N THR A 332 28.40 -12.77 -0.38
CA THR A 332 29.50 -11.99 -0.95
C THR A 332 29.25 -10.49 -0.81
N TRP A 333 30.33 -9.72 -0.66
CA TRP A 333 30.29 -8.27 -0.48
C TRP A 333 31.16 -7.54 -1.49
N ILE A 334 30.64 -6.44 -2.02
CA ILE A 334 31.38 -5.49 -2.85
C ILE A 334 31.45 -4.13 -2.14
N THR A 335 32.53 -3.40 -2.41
CA THR A 335 32.65 -2.00 -1.97
C THR A 335 31.69 -1.15 -2.80
N ASP A 336 30.73 -0.53 -2.13
CA ASP A 336 29.83 0.44 -2.75
C ASP A 336 30.53 1.81 -2.85
N GLY A 337 31.17 2.22 -1.75
CA GLY A 337 32.02 3.41 -1.71
C GLY A 337 32.32 3.91 -0.31
N TYR A 338 32.90 5.09 -0.24
CA TYR A 338 33.21 5.81 0.99
C TYR A 338 32.26 7.00 1.11
N ILE A 339 31.56 7.10 2.23
CA ILE A 339 30.54 8.14 2.45
C ILE A 339 31.24 9.49 2.57
N LYS A 340 30.78 10.47 1.78
CA LYS A 340 31.33 11.82 1.73
C LYS A 340 30.49 12.80 2.55
N THR A 341 31.08 13.96 2.86
CA THR A 341 30.39 15.02 3.62
C THR A 341 29.16 15.60 2.94
N ASP A 342 29.07 15.48 1.61
CA ASP A 342 27.88 15.84 0.83
C ASP A 342 26.87 14.68 0.70
N GLY A 343 27.12 13.56 1.39
CA GLY A 343 26.28 12.36 1.38
C GLY A 343 26.46 11.44 0.17
N SER A 344 27.29 11.80 -0.81
CA SER A 344 27.64 10.93 -1.94
C SER A 344 28.55 9.77 -1.53
N LEU A 345 28.62 8.73 -2.39
CA LEU A 345 29.58 7.64 -2.26
C LEU A 345 30.74 7.85 -3.23
N GLY A 346 31.95 8.05 -2.70
CA GLY A 346 33.16 8.13 -3.53
C GLY A 346 33.91 6.81 -3.62
N SER A 347 34.66 6.62 -4.71
CA SER A 347 35.36 5.36 -5.02
C SER A 347 36.66 5.12 -4.22
N SER A 348 37.17 6.12 -3.50
CA SER A 348 38.40 6.03 -2.71
C SER A 348 38.32 6.89 -1.44
N PRO A 349 39.07 6.55 -0.37
CA PRO A 349 39.12 7.38 0.82
C PRO A 349 39.85 8.71 0.54
N GLY A 350 39.48 9.79 1.22
CA GLY A 350 40.00 11.13 0.97
C GLY A 350 39.62 12.18 2.03
N SER A 351 40.00 13.44 1.80
CA SER A 351 39.84 14.54 2.77
C SER A 351 38.40 14.98 3.04
N ASN A 352 37.44 14.56 2.22
CA ASN A 352 36.03 14.94 2.32
C ASN A 352 35.18 13.75 2.82
N ASP A 353 35.79 12.76 3.46
CA ASP A 353 35.09 11.60 3.98
C ASP A 353 34.33 11.96 5.24
N LEU A 354 33.09 11.49 5.31
CA LEU A 354 32.29 11.55 6.50
C LEU A 354 32.70 10.41 7.43
N ILE A 355 32.98 10.73 8.68
CA ILE A 355 33.40 9.75 9.68
C ILE A 355 32.22 9.52 10.62
N LEU A 356 31.65 8.33 10.51
CA LEU A 356 30.45 7.92 11.22
C LEU A 356 30.81 6.85 12.25
N HIS A 357 30.36 7.09 13.48
CA HIS A 357 30.46 6.16 14.59
C HIS A 357 29.09 5.55 14.87
N GLN A 358 29.09 4.27 15.27
CA GLN A 358 27.89 3.56 15.73
C GLN A 358 26.71 3.68 14.76
N ALA A 359 26.97 3.56 13.45
CA ALA A 359 25.93 3.69 12.43
C ALA A 359 24.84 2.62 12.59
N ARG A 360 23.58 3.00 12.46
CA ARG A 360 22.42 2.09 12.47
C ARG A 360 21.49 2.44 11.32
N ILE A 361 21.03 1.44 10.57
CA ILE A 361 20.35 1.66 9.29
C ILE A 361 19.03 0.89 9.24
N TYR A 362 17.95 1.54 8.83
CA TYR A 362 16.61 0.93 8.83
C TYR A 362 15.92 1.23 7.51
N ASN A 363 15.26 0.20 6.99
CA ASN A 363 14.43 0.32 5.81
C ASN A 363 12.98 0.52 6.27
N LEU A 364 12.39 1.65 5.90
CA LEU A 364 11.02 2.02 6.25
C LEU A 364 10.05 1.86 5.06
N GLY A 365 10.46 1.14 4.01
CA GLY A 365 9.70 0.95 2.79
C GLY A 365 10.05 2.01 1.75
N ASP A 366 9.46 3.20 1.90
CA ASP A 366 9.61 4.28 0.92
C ASP A 366 10.98 4.98 0.98
N TYR A 367 11.68 4.85 2.11
CA TYR A 367 12.98 5.44 2.35
C TYR A 367 13.77 4.63 3.38
N ILE A 368 15.09 4.82 3.34
CA ILE A 368 16.05 4.23 4.25
C ILE A 368 16.64 5.34 5.08
N ILE A 369 16.77 5.10 6.38
CA ILE A 369 17.37 6.03 7.31
C ILE A 369 18.65 5.45 7.87
N MET A 370 19.64 6.30 8.07
CA MET A 370 20.84 5.98 8.82
C MET A 370 21.01 6.98 9.95
N TYR A 371 21.20 6.45 11.14
CA TYR A 371 21.52 7.20 12.32
C TYR A 371 22.99 6.99 12.67
N ALA A 372 23.76 8.06 12.89
CA ALA A 372 25.16 7.94 13.27
C ALA A 372 25.72 9.18 13.99
N ALA A 373 26.73 8.97 14.84
CA ALA A 373 27.51 10.07 15.44
C ALA A 373 28.62 10.53 14.48
N ARG A 374 28.70 11.84 14.22
CA ARG A 374 29.61 12.45 13.24
C ARG A 374 30.97 12.84 13.88
N TYR A 375 32.03 12.70 13.10
CA TYR A 375 33.41 13.11 13.43
C TYR A 375 34.05 13.82 12.20
N PRO A 376 34.98 14.79 12.36
CA PRO A 376 35.69 15.24 13.56
C PRO A 376 34.89 16.16 14.49
N GLY A 377 35.05 15.97 15.81
CA GLY A 377 34.48 16.80 16.88
C GLY A 377 35.11 16.49 18.25
N SER A 378 35.30 17.50 19.11
CA SER A 378 35.66 17.28 20.52
C SER A 378 34.44 16.82 21.29
N TYR A 379 34.57 15.78 22.13
CA TYR A 379 33.47 15.30 22.98
C TYR A 379 32.66 16.45 23.61
N PRO A 380 31.32 16.47 23.42
CA PRO A 380 30.44 15.45 22.82
C PRO A 380 30.36 15.53 21.27
N ARG A 381 29.97 14.43 20.59
CA ARG A 381 29.86 14.39 19.12
C ARG A 381 28.45 14.75 18.65
N ASP A 382 28.37 15.38 17.48
CA ASP A 382 27.09 15.70 16.83
C ASP A 382 26.43 14.40 16.35
N VAL A 383 25.13 14.29 16.62
CA VAL A 383 24.38 13.10 16.25
C VAL A 383 23.41 13.42 15.12
N MET A 384 23.53 12.64 14.05
CA MET A 384 22.98 12.99 12.75
C MET A 384 22.06 11.88 12.23
N LEU A 385 20.99 12.31 11.57
CA LEU A 385 20.16 11.44 10.73
C LEU A 385 20.45 11.71 9.27
N TYR A 386 20.59 10.64 8.51
CA TYR A 386 20.79 10.64 7.07
C TYR A 386 19.63 9.87 6.43
N PHE A 387 19.16 10.36 5.28
CA PHE A 387 18.06 9.75 4.54
C PHE A 387 18.57 9.25 3.19
N SER A 388 17.98 8.17 2.68
CA SER A 388 18.22 7.68 1.34
C SER A 388 16.91 7.20 0.75
N THR A 389 16.52 7.81 -0.37
CA THR A 389 15.35 7.43 -1.17
C THR A 389 15.74 6.58 -2.39
N ASN A 390 17.01 6.20 -2.49
CA ASN A 390 17.58 5.52 -3.65
C ASN A 390 18.39 4.28 -3.26
N ASN A 391 17.89 3.50 -2.30
CA ASN A 391 18.47 2.21 -1.92
C ASN A 391 19.94 2.33 -1.46
N CYS A 392 20.24 3.34 -0.64
CA CYS A 392 21.57 3.68 -0.13
C CYS A 392 22.59 4.11 -1.22
N SER A 393 22.16 4.45 -2.43
CA SER A 393 23.10 4.90 -3.47
C SER A 393 23.68 6.29 -3.18
N SER A 394 22.93 7.10 -2.44
CA SER A 394 23.40 8.32 -1.78
C SER A 394 22.64 8.54 -0.49
N TRP A 395 23.21 9.39 0.36
CA TRP A 395 22.58 9.91 1.56
C TRP A 395 22.28 11.39 1.32
N ASP A 396 21.07 11.86 1.61
CA ASP A 396 20.71 13.25 1.39
C ASP A 396 21.63 14.19 2.16
N ALA A 397 22.11 15.23 1.46
CA ALA A 397 22.99 16.26 2.03
C ALA A 397 22.30 17.08 3.15
N GLY A 398 20.98 16.95 3.30
CA GLY A 398 20.14 17.59 4.32
C GLY A 398 20.06 16.80 5.64
N ALA A 399 21.19 16.25 6.10
CA ALA A 399 21.24 15.57 7.39
C ALA A 399 20.76 16.55 8.49
N SER A 400 19.63 16.23 9.10
CA SER A 400 19.10 17.03 10.21
C SER A 400 19.92 16.72 11.45
N GLU A 401 20.61 17.73 11.97
CA GLU A 401 21.23 17.64 13.29
C GLU A 401 20.11 17.49 14.30
N ILE A 402 20.04 16.32 14.94
CA ILE A 402 18.96 16.04 15.89
C ILE A 402 19.33 16.53 17.29
N TYR A 403 20.64 16.61 17.57
CA TYR A 403 21.16 17.05 18.85
C TYR A 403 22.53 17.73 18.70
N HIS A 404 22.64 18.95 19.24
CA HIS A 404 23.88 19.68 19.45
C HIS A 404 24.18 19.79 20.96
N GLY A 405 25.27 19.20 21.43
CA GLY A 405 25.61 19.20 22.86
C GLY A 405 26.14 20.56 23.34
N ILE A 406 25.33 21.32 24.09
CA ILE A 406 25.83 22.47 24.86
C ILE A 406 26.47 21.94 26.15
N SER A 407 27.78 21.66 26.11
CA SER A 407 28.68 21.29 27.23
C SER A 407 28.43 19.94 27.94
N GLY A 408 29.35 18.98 27.76
CA GLY A 408 29.40 17.71 28.52
C GLY A 408 30.08 16.58 27.74
N THR A 409 30.67 15.58 28.40
CA THR A 409 31.34 14.41 27.78
C THR A 409 30.36 13.38 27.19
N GLU A 410 29.22 13.79 26.66
CA GLU A 410 28.03 12.95 26.51
C GLU A 410 27.63 12.78 25.03
N GLY A 411 27.96 11.66 24.38
CA GLY A 411 27.29 11.30 23.11
C GLY A 411 28.07 10.38 22.17
N ASP A 412 28.05 9.06 22.42
CA ASP A 412 28.69 8.09 21.51
C ASP A 412 27.77 6.97 21.01
N TYR A 413 26.73 6.58 21.76
CA TYR A 413 25.99 5.37 21.46
C TYR A 413 24.54 5.63 21.18
N VAL A 414 24.07 5.13 20.04
CA VAL A 414 22.67 5.23 19.68
C VAL A 414 22.05 3.91 19.28
N SER A 415 20.81 3.74 19.72
CA SER A 415 19.87 2.75 19.21
C SER A 415 18.80 3.43 18.40
N LEU A 416 18.24 2.71 17.44
CA LEU A 416 16.98 3.04 16.81
C LEU A 416 16.08 1.81 16.86
N SER A 417 14.81 2.00 17.17
CA SER A 417 13.77 0.98 16.97
C SER A 417 12.61 1.70 16.30
N TYR A 418 11.95 1.02 15.37
CA TYR A 418 10.80 1.55 14.62
C TYR A 418 9.58 0.70 14.93
N ASP A 419 8.50 1.34 15.33
CA ASP A 419 7.16 0.74 15.41
C ASP A 419 6.10 1.82 15.19
N GLU A 420 5.09 1.53 14.36
CA GLU A 420 3.97 2.42 14.05
C GLU A 420 4.36 3.88 13.74
N GLY A 421 5.43 4.09 12.97
CA GLY A 421 5.88 5.44 12.63
C GLY A 421 6.60 6.19 13.75
N LYS A 422 6.79 5.58 14.93
CA LYS A 422 7.60 6.12 16.02
C LYS A 422 8.98 5.48 16.03
N MET A 423 9.98 6.34 16.11
CA MET A 423 11.36 5.92 16.32
C MET A 423 11.80 6.31 17.71
N LEU A 424 12.52 5.44 18.43
CA LEU A 424 13.25 5.89 19.62
C LEU A 424 14.70 6.09 19.27
N THR A 425 15.29 7.18 19.74
CA THR A 425 16.74 7.22 19.90
C THR A 425 17.12 7.27 21.37
N SER A 426 18.10 6.46 21.75
CA SER A 426 18.63 6.44 23.11
C SER A 426 20.11 6.78 23.05
N TYR A 427 20.54 7.78 23.80
CA TYR A 427 21.95 8.16 23.93
C TYR A 427 22.35 8.20 25.41
N ASN A 428 23.66 8.33 25.68
CA ASN A 428 24.16 8.33 27.05
C ASN A 428 23.34 9.28 27.93
N ARG A 429 22.69 8.72 28.97
CA ARG A 429 21.88 9.43 29.99
C ARG A 429 20.52 9.98 29.52
N ARG A 430 20.06 9.73 28.28
CA ARG A 430 18.76 10.21 27.77
C ARG A 430 18.14 9.29 26.70
N CYS A 431 16.82 9.22 26.64
CA CYS A 431 16.07 8.59 25.53
C CYS A 431 15.24 9.68 24.86
N ASP A 432 15.75 10.27 23.80
CA ASP A 432 15.06 11.37 23.13
C ASP A 432 14.95 11.08 21.65
N ILE A 433 13.88 11.60 21.05
CA ILE A 433 13.59 11.69 19.62
C ILE A 433 12.60 10.62 19.19
N SER A 434 11.36 11.07 18.98
CA SER A 434 10.41 10.51 18.02
C SER A 434 10.61 11.22 16.69
N ILE A 435 10.57 10.48 15.59
CA ILE A 435 10.50 11.05 14.24
C ILE A 435 9.10 10.80 13.76
N GLU A 436 8.42 11.87 13.36
CA GLU A 436 7.06 11.79 12.81
C GLU A 436 7.13 12.12 11.32
N LYS A 437 6.37 11.37 10.52
CA LYS A 437 6.03 11.80 9.17
C LYS A 437 5.15 13.04 9.32
N ILE A 438 5.55 14.14 8.70
CA ILE A 438 4.80 15.38 8.69
C ILE A 438 4.59 15.82 7.25
N LEU A 439 3.51 16.54 6.96
CA LEU A 439 3.33 17.13 5.64
C LEU A 439 3.57 18.63 5.72
N SER A 440 4.12 19.22 4.66
CA SER A 440 4.00 20.66 4.44
C SER A 440 2.65 20.94 3.78
N PRO A 441 1.67 21.53 4.49
CA PRO A 441 0.30 21.65 3.98
C PRO A 441 0.23 22.47 2.69
N SER A 442 -0.49 21.95 1.70
CA SER A 442 -0.57 22.59 0.39
C SER A 442 -1.32 23.94 0.44
N GLY A 443 -0.84 24.93 -0.31
CA GLY A 443 -1.52 26.24 -0.44
C GLY A 443 -1.40 27.20 0.76
N TRP A 444 -0.63 26.84 1.79
CA TRP A 444 -0.26 27.75 2.88
C TRP A 444 0.99 28.53 2.57
N THR A 445 1.04 29.77 3.04
CA THR A 445 2.25 30.61 3.01
C THR A 445 2.74 30.85 4.44
N VAL A 446 3.99 30.48 4.73
CA VAL A 446 4.64 30.75 6.01
C VAL A 446 5.68 31.86 5.83
N THR A 447 5.71 32.80 6.75
CA THR A 447 6.73 33.85 6.78
C THR A 447 7.72 33.61 7.91
N ASN A 448 9.00 33.93 7.66
CA ASN A 448 10.09 33.78 8.61
C ASN A 448 10.14 32.38 9.26
N GLU A 449 10.37 31.34 8.46
CA GLU A 449 10.36 29.91 8.88
C GLU A 449 11.37 29.55 9.99
N ASN A 450 12.36 30.41 10.22
CA ASN A 450 13.29 30.33 11.34
C ASN A 450 12.60 30.63 12.69
N ILE A 451 11.44 31.28 12.68
CA ILE A 451 10.71 31.79 13.85
C ILE A 451 9.45 30.97 14.09
N GLY A 452 8.71 30.57 13.05
CA GLY A 452 7.54 29.71 13.16
C GLY A 452 7.35 28.81 11.94
N GLU A 453 6.67 27.69 12.11
CA GLU A 453 6.39 26.70 11.06
C GLU A 453 4.96 26.16 11.16
N LEU A 454 4.34 25.89 10.02
CA LEU A 454 3.07 25.19 9.92
C LEU A 454 3.32 23.83 9.27
N LYS A 455 2.91 22.75 9.93
CA LYS A 455 3.08 21.37 9.44
C LYS A 455 1.81 20.56 9.68
N ALA A 456 1.48 19.61 8.80
CA ALA A 456 0.48 18.60 9.09
C ALA A 456 1.11 17.50 9.96
N VAL A 457 0.43 17.08 11.01
CA VAL A 457 0.91 16.05 11.96
C VAL A 457 -0.14 14.97 12.15
N SER A 458 0.30 13.74 12.41
CA SER A 458 -0.58 12.59 12.64
C SER A 458 -1.03 12.44 14.10
N SER A 459 -0.52 13.26 15.01
CA SER A 459 -1.00 13.32 16.38
C SER A 459 -0.68 14.66 17.06
N PRO A 460 -1.65 15.24 17.80
CA PRO A 460 -3.06 14.87 17.84
C PRO A 460 -3.82 15.26 16.57
N VAL A 461 -4.83 14.47 16.21
CA VAL A 461 -5.74 14.70 15.07
C VAL A 461 -7.18 14.69 15.57
N LYS A 462 -8.07 15.47 14.95
CA LYS A 462 -9.49 15.50 15.30
C LYS A 462 -10.35 14.76 14.26
N HIS A 463 -10.04 14.89 12.98
CA HIS A 463 -10.65 14.13 11.88
C HIS A 463 -9.57 13.75 10.85
N GLY A 464 -9.77 12.64 10.13
CA GLY A 464 -8.77 12.16 9.17
C GLY A 464 -7.52 11.60 9.84
N ASP A 465 -6.42 11.65 9.11
CA ASP A 465 -5.10 11.15 9.48
C ASP A 465 -4.15 12.29 9.89
N TYR A 466 -4.44 13.55 9.52
CA TYR A 466 -3.59 14.70 9.83
C TYR A 466 -4.35 15.90 10.39
N ALA A 467 -3.63 16.72 11.15
CA ALA A 467 -4.08 18.04 11.60
C ALA A 467 -2.97 19.07 11.42
N GLY A 468 -3.33 20.34 11.20
CA GLY A 468 -2.38 21.43 11.09
C GLY A 468 -1.81 21.82 12.45
N ARG A 469 -0.50 21.71 12.61
CA ARG A 469 0.25 22.19 13.77
C ARG A 469 0.98 23.48 13.44
N TRP A 470 0.59 24.58 14.09
CA TRP A 470 1.39 25.79 14.12
C TRP A 470 2.37 25.72 15.29
N TYR A 471 3.67 25.67 14.97
CA TYR A 471 4.75 25.61 15.94
C TYR A 471 5.65 26.84 15.86
N TRP A 472 5.82 27.49 17.00
CA TRP A 472 6.67 28.65 17.13
C TRP A 472 7.98 28.31 17.80
N LYS A 473 9.11 28.69 17.19
CA LYS A 473 10.47 28.22 17.56
C LYS A 473 11.23 29.18 18.47
N THR A 474 11.17 30.49 18.23
CA THR A 474 12.05 31.48 18.90
C THR A 474 11.52 32.91 18.86
N THR A 475 12.22 33.88 19.46
CA THR A 475 11.78 35.29 19.48
C THR A 475 11.61 35.89 18.08
N GLY A 476 10.58 36.73 17.92
CA GLY A 476 10.37 37.49 16.69
C GLY A 476 8.92 37.54 16.22
N GLU A 477 8.73 37.66 14.91
CA GLU A 477 7.43 37.84 14.26
C GLU A 477 7.36 36.93 13.01
N ALA A 478 6.32 36.10 12.94
CA ALA A 478 6.07 35.11 11.89
C ALA A 478 4.56 34.86 11.80
N TYR A 479 4.12 34.40 10.64
CA TYR A 479 2.73 34.10 10.38
C TYR A 479 2.60 33.07 9.28
N ALA A 480 1.65 32.14 9.45
CA ALA A 480 1.15 31.27 8.40
C ALA A 480 -0.24 31.75 7.96
N TYR A 481 -0.54 31.68 6.67
CA TYR A 481 -1.87 32.02 6.16
C TYR A 481 -2.28 31.25 4.91
N ARG A 482 -3.60 31.13 4.72
CA ARG A 482 -4.24 30.57 3.53
C ARG A 482 -5.39 31.47 3.09
N SER A 483 -5.60 31.56 1.78
CA SER A 483 -6.74 32.29 1.22
C SER A 483 -8.01 31.48 1.42
N ILE A 484 -9.08 32.17 1.83
CA ILE A 484 -10.42 31.64 2.00
C ILE A 484 -11.42 32.50 1.20
N PRO A 485 -12.61 31.99 0.89
CA PRO A 485 -13.69 32.79 0.32
C PRO A 485 -14.04 33.99 1.19
N GLU A 486 -14.48 35.09 0.55
CA GLU A 486 -14.92 36.29 1.26
C GLU A 486 -16.08 35.98 2.21
N LEU A 487 -15.96 36.39 3.47
CA LEU A 487 -16.97 36.13 4.50
C LEU A 487 -17.92 37.32 4.74
N ARG A 488 -17.42 38.56 4.65
CA ARG A 488 -18.17 39.75 5.10
C ARG A 488 -19.40 39.97 4.21
N ASP A 489 -20.57 39.98 4.85
CA ASP A 489 -21.87 40.20 4.20
C ASP A 489 -22.20 39.20 3.09
N GLN A 490 -21.57 38.02 3.09
CA GLN A 490 -21.78 36.98 2.07
C GLN A 490 -22.76 35.89 2.50
N ASN A 491 -23.40 36.00 3.68
CA ASN A 491 -24.19 34.92 4.29
C ASN A 491 -23.40 33.60 4.42
N LYS A 492 -22.16 33.71 4.92
CA LYS A 492 -21.26 32.57 5.15
C LYS A 492 -20.79 32.53 6.59
N ILE A 493 -20.34 31.35 7.00
CA ILE A 493 -19.67 31.10 8.27
C ILE A 493 -18.38 30.33 7.99
N ILE A 494 -17.32 30.63 8.73
CA ILE A 494 -16.13 29.78 8.79
C ILE A 494 -16.19 28.94 10.06
N GLU A 495 -15.97 27.65 9.94
CA GLU A 495 -15.88 26.70 11.04
C GLU A 495 -14.52 26.02 11.02
N PHE A 496 -13.97 25.72 12.20
CA PHE A 496 -12.71 24.98 12.34
C PHE A 496 -12.59 24.41 13.76
N TRP A 497 -11.82 23.35 13.91
CA TRP A 497 -11.44 22.81 15.20
C TRP A 497 -10.12 23.40 15.65
N ARG A 498 -10.00 23.68 16.95
CA ARG A 498 -8.79 24.22 17.57
C ARG A 498 -8.46 23.45 18.83
N ARG A 499 -7.17 23.19 19.05
CA ARG A 499 -6.64 22.61 20.28
C ARG A 499 -5.29 23.23 20.64
N GLY A 500 -5.02 23.35 21.94
CA GLY A 500 -3.70 23.78 22.44
C GLY A 500 -2.63 22.68 22.31
N GLY A 501 -1.36 23.03 22.53
CA GLY A 501 -0.25 22.08 22.47
C GLY A 501 0.85 22.33 23.50
N GLY A 502 0.59 23.24 24.44
CA GLY A 502 1.54 23.67 25.45
C GLY A 502 2.38 24.88 25.02
N TYR A 503 3.08 25.43 26.02
CA TYR A 503 3.90 26.64 25.91
C TYR A 503 5.15 26.53 26.81
N SER A 504 6.24 27.18 26.44
CA SER A 504 7.35 27.50 27.34
C SER A 504 7.79 28.96 27.22
N GLY A 505 7.95 29.66 28.35
CA GLY A 505 8.44 31.05 28.42
C GLY A 505 7.71 31.90 29.47
N GLY A 506 8.09 33.18 29.58
CA GLY A 506 7.67 34.06 30.69
C GLY A 506 6.83 35.29 30.31
N ASP A 507 6.43 35.44 29.03
CA ASP A 507 5.44 36.45 28.63
C ASP A 507 4.22 35.74 28.02
N VAL A 508 3.02 36.16 28.42
CA VAL A 508 1.70 35.80 27.86
C VAL A 508 1.79 35.54 26.35
N THR A 509 1.85 34.27 25.95
CA THR A 509 1.86 33.88 24.55
C THR A 509 0.45 33.63 24.09
N SER A 510 -0.11 34.67 23.51
CA SER A 510 -1.41 34.59 22.91
C SER A 510 -1.26 34.18 21.44
N SER A 511 -1.68 32.97 21.13
CA SER A 511 -1.83 32.49 19.76
C SER A 511 -3.10 33.04 19.14
N VAL A 512 -2.99 33.52 17.90
CA VAL A 512 -4.03 34.33 17.26
C VAL A 512 -4.54 33.62 16.02
N ILE A 513 -5.86 33.57 15.86
CA ILE A 513 -6.49 33.30 14.56
C ILE A 513 -6.98 34.63 14.00
N GLY A 514 -6.46 34.98 12.82
CA GLY A 514 -6.72 36.24 12.12
C GLY A 514 -7.56 36.05 10.87
N LEU A 515 -8.50 36.97 10.66
CA LEU A 515 -9.38 37.03 9.49
C LEU A 515 -9.32 38.44 8.85
N ASP A 516 -8.51 38.64 7.78
CA ASP A 516 -8.35 39.94 7.09
C ASP A 516 -7.59 39.87 5.73
N LYS A 517 -7.74 40.88 4.86
CA LYS A 517 -6.98 41.11 3.62
C LYS A 517 -5.86 42.16 3.72
N THR A 518 -5.76 42.94 4.81
CA THR A 518 -4.89 44.13 4.80
C THR A 518 -3.38 43.81 4.91
N SER A 519 -2.55 44.77 4.48
CA SER A 519 -1.09 44.74 4.67
C SER A 519 -0.66 44.80 6.15
N ASP A 520 -1.58 45.13 7.05
CA ASP A 520 -1.37 45.14 8.49
C ASP A 520 -1.98 43.88 9.09
N ILE A 521 -1.14 42.86 9.27
CA ILE A 521 -1.49 41.54 9.79
C ILE A 521 -2.14 41.56 11.18
N TYR A 522 -2.16 42.72 11.85
CA TYR A 522 -2.78 42.91 13.15
C TYR A 522 -4.23 43.35 13.07
N ASN A 523 -4.72 43.80 11.92
CA ASN A 523 -6.13 44.12 11.75
C ASN A 523 -6.96 42.85 11.50
N GLY A 524 -8.26 42.93 11.72
CA GLY A 524 -9.17 41.79 11.55
C GLY A 524 -9.91 41.37 12.81
N ILE A 525 -10.60 40.23 12.70
CA ILE A 525 -11.10 39.49 13.85
C ILE A 525 -9.93 38.70 14.41
N LYS A 526 -9.59 38.93 15.68
CA LYS A 526 -8.46 38.29 16.34
C LYS A 526 -8.96 37.47 17.52
N LEU A 527 -8.82 36.15 17.40
CA LEU A 527 -9.19 35.19 18.44
C LEU A 527 -7.92 34.71 19.13
N TYR A 528 -7.80 35.04 20.39
CA TYR A 528 -6.64 34.78 21.23
C TYR A 528 -6.89 33.57 22.14
N TYR A 529 -5.84 32.79 22.39
CA TYR A 529 -5.80 31.88 23.52
C TYR A 529 -4.75 32.36 24.51
N ASN A 530 -5.14 32.61 25.76
CA ASN A 530 -4.22 32.99 26.82
C ASN A 530 -3.82 31.73 27.61
N ALA A 531 -2.57 31.29 27.40
CA ALA A 531 -2.04 30.10 28.05
C ALA A 531 -1.78 30.26 29.57
N GLU A 532 -1.66 31.49 30.09
CA GLU A 532 -1.46 31.70 31.54
C GLU A 532 -2.79 31.58 32.31
N THR A 533 -3.86 32.09 31.74
CA THR A 533 -5.19 32.10 32.37
C THR A 533 -6.09 30.98 31.87
N HIS A 534 -5.67 30.23 30.85
CA HIS A 534 -6.47 29.22 30.17
C HIS A 534 -7.81 29.78 29.67
N GLU A 535 -7.74 30.87 28.90
CA GLU A 535 -8.92 31.59 28.40
C GLU A 535 -8.87 31.79 26.87
N PHE A 536 -9.99 31.55 26.19
CA PHE A 536 -10.19 32.10 24.84
C PHE A 536 -10.71 33.52 24.94
N GLN A 537 -10.14 34.42 24.14
CA GLN A 537 -10.44 35.86 24.17
C GLN A 537 -10.55 36.42 22.75
N TYR A 538 -11.22 37.56 22.56
CA TYR A 538 -11.07 38.38 21.35
C TYR A 538 -10.56 39.78 21.70
N TYR A 539 -10.02 40.49 20.70
CA TYR A 539 -9.54 41.85 20.87
C TYR A 539 -10.06 42.78 19.77
N ASP A 540 -10.64 43.90 20.18
CA ASP A 540 -11.14 44.98 19.31
C ASP A 540 -10.56 46.36 19.67
N GLY A 541 -9.53 46.38 20.53
CA GLY A 541 -9.04 47.58 21.22
C GLY A 541 -8.97 47.36 22.73
N ALA A 542 -9.75 46.40 23.24
CA ALA A 542 -9.63 45.82 24.57
C ALA A 542 -9.75 44.28 24.48
N PHE A 543 -9.21 43.56 25.46
CA PHE A 543 -9.40 42.10 25.55
C PHE A 543 -10.75 41.78 26.16
N HIS A 544 -11.44 40.80 25.55
CA HIS A 544 -12.73 40.30 25.97
C HIS A 544 -12.67 38.78 26.11
N THR A 545 -12.91 38.25 27.31
CA THR A 545 -12.96 36.79 27.56
C THR A 545 -14.20 36.17 26.94
N ILE A 546 -14.00 35.13 26.13
CA ILE A 546 -15.04 34.32 25.47
C ILE A 546 -15.36 33.08 26.32
N LEU A 547 -14.31 32.37 26.75
CA LEU A 547 -14.41 31.12 27.51
C LEU A 547 -13.24 31.04 28.50
N THR A 548 -13.52 30.53 29.71
CA THR A 548 -12.52 30.30 30.77
C THR A 548 -12.36 28.80 31.04
N GLY A 549 -11.22 28.42 31.63
CA GLY A 549 -10.95 27.02 31.98
C GLY A 549 -10.75 26.12 30.75
N VAL A 550 -10.13 26.67 29.71
CA VAL A 550 -9.80 25.95 28.47
C VAL A 550 -8.73 24.90 28.76
N ASP A 551 -8.95 23.66 28.30
CA ASP A 551 -7.99 22.56 28.43
C ASP A 551 -7.18 22.43 27.14
N ASP A 552 -5.84 22.53 27.25
CA ASP A 552 -4.91 22.42 26.11
C ASP A 552 -4.96 21.05 25.41
N SER A 553 -5.48 20.03 26.08
CA SER A 553 -5.62 18.69 25.51
C SER A 553 -6.94 18.45 24.76
N VAL A 554 -7.87 19.40 24.83
CA VAL A 554 -9.23 19.26 24.29
C VAL A 554 -9.39 20.05 22.98
N TRP A 555 -10.10 19.45 22.03
CA TRP A 555 -10.51 20.09 20.78
C TRP A 555 -11.82 20.86 20.97
N TYR A 556 -11.83 22.13 20.56
CA TYR A 556 -13.00 23.01 20.58
C TYR A 556 -13.38 23.41 19.15
N LYS A 557 -14.67 23.33 18.82
CA LYS A 557 -15.18 23.75 17.51
C LYS A 557 -15.53 25.23 17.52
N PHE A 558 -14.89 26.01 16.67
CA PHE A 558 -15.20 27.43 16.47
C PHE A 558 -16.09 27.61 15.24
N GLY A 559 -17.03 28.55 15.34
CA GLY A 559 -17.80 29.08 14.21
C GLY A 559 -17.78 30.59 14.23
N VAL A 560 -17.48 31.25 13.11
CA VAL A 560 -17.37 32.72 13.02
C VAL A 560 -18.13 33.24 11.82
N LYS A 561 -19.09 34.14 12.06
CA LYS A 561 -19.85 34.85 11.02
C LYS A 561 -19.50 36.33 11.06
N VAL A 562 -19.25 36.92 9.90
CA VAL A 562 -18.81 38.33 9.77
C VAL A 562 -19.84 39.15 9.00
N TYR A 563 -20.13 40.35 9.49
CA TYR A 563 -21.09 41.27 8.86
C TYR A 563 -20.71 42.73 9.10
N SER A 564 -21.21 43.63 8.26
CA SER A 564 -21.05 45.07 8.44
C SER A 564 -22.05 45.64 9.45
N ASP A 565 -21.58 46.59 10.25
CA ASP A 565 -22.42 47.46 11.08
C ASP A 565 -22.01 48.92 10.83
N GLY A 566 -22.70 49.56 9.89
CA GLY A 566 -22.27 50.85 9.34
C GLY A 566 -20.95 50.72 8.58
N ASN A 567 -19.91 51.44 9.04
CA ASN A 567 -18.57 51.37 8.45
C ASN A 567 -17.68 50.30 9.11
N ASP A 568 -18.10 49.76 10.25
CA ASP A 568 -17.31 48.80 11.01
C ASP A 568 -17.63 47.37 10.58
N SER A 569 -16.76 46.44 10.95
CA SER A 569 -17.00 45.00 10.85
C SER A 569 -17.31 44.44 12.22
N LYS A 570 -18.31 43.56 12.27
CA LYS A 570 -18.76 42.85 13.46
C LYS A 570 -18.76 41.36 13.21
N PHE A 571 -18.69 40.58 14.29
CA PHE A 571 -18.78 39.14 14.19
C PHE A 571 -19.63 38.52 15.29
N ASP A 572 -20.30 37.42 14.94
CA ASP A 572 -20.84 36.46 15.89
C ASP A 572 -19.88 35.27 15.97
N LEU A 573 -19.73 34.69 17.17
CA LEU A 573 -18.86 33.55 17.40
C LEU A 573 -19.54 32.47 18.24
N TRP A 574 -19.36 31.23 17.83
CA TRP A 574 -19.81 30.02 18.50
C TRP A 574 -18.60 29.20 18.94
N ILE A 575 -18.72 28.56 20.11
CA ILE A 575 -17.82 27.49 20.55
C ILE A 575 -18.70 26.28 20.86
N ASP A 576 -18.38 25.14 20.26
CA ASP A 576 -19.10 23.86 20.41
C ASP A 576 -20.61 24.01 20.17
N ASP A 577 -20.95 24.66 19.05
CA ASP A 577 -22.31 24.98 18.60
C ASP A 577 -23.09 25.93 19.56
N GLU A 578 -22.49 26.43 20.64
CA GLU A 578 -23.08 27.44 21.54
C GLU A 578 -22.61 28.85 21.18
N LYS A 579 -23.54 29.79 20.91
CA LYS A 579 -23.19 31.18 20.60
C LYS A 579 -22.60 31.87 21.84
N LYS A 580 -21.32 32.26 21.76
CA LYS A 580 -20.58 32.92 22.84
C LYS A 580 -20.44 34.43 22.66
N VAL A 581 -20.38 34.92 21.42
CA VAL A 581 -20.25 36.35 21.11
C VAL A 581 -21.35 36.77 20.14
N THR A 582 -21.95 37.93 20.41
CA THR A 582 -22.90 38.59 19.51
C THR A 582 -22.40 40.00 19.22
N GLY A 583 -22.10 40.30 17.95
CA GLY A 583 -21.60 41.61 17.53
C GLY A 583 -20.26 42.04 18.13
N GLY A 584 -19.30 41.11 18.22
CA GLY A 584 -17.91 41.40 18.61
C GLY A 584 -17.25 42.38 17.63
N GLY A 585 -16.40 43.28 18.13
CA GLY A 585 -15.67 44.25 17.31
C GLY A 585 -14.41 43.69 16.65
N THR A 586 -13.89 44.37 15.63
CA THR A 586 -12.60 44.04 15.01
C THR A 586 -11.49 44.96 15.51
N ARG A 587 -10.24 44.50 15.43
CA ARG A 587 -9.08 45.37 15.56
C ARG A 587 -8.88 46.10 14.23
N GLY A 588 -9.04 47.42 14.24
CA GLY A 588 -8.93 48.25 13.03
C GLY A 588 -10.11 48.09 12.05
N SER A 589 -10.05 48.82 10.93
CA SER A 589 -11.06 48.77 9.86
C SER A 589 -10.83 47.56 8.98
N VAL A 590 -11.87 46.75 8.78
CA VAL A 590 -11.81 45.51 7.99
C VAL A 590 -12.84 45.61 6.88
N ASP A 591 -12.37 45.83 5.65
CA ASP A 591 -13.26 45.97 4.49
C ASP A 591 -13.61 44.64 3.83
N SER A 592 -12.77 43.62 4.01
CA SER A 592 -12.87 42.29 3.40
C SER A 592 -12.16 41.23 4.26
N VAL A 593 -12.72 40.04 4.36
CA VAL A 593 -12.20 38.90 5.12
C VAL A 593 -11.97 37.72 4.18
N VAL A 594 -10.72 37.55 3.74
CA VAL A 594 -10.32 36.53 2.74
C VAL A 594 -9.11 35.69 3.14
N LEU A 595 -8.53 35.89 4.33
CA LEU A 595 -7.40 35.08 4.80
C LEU A 595 -7.74 34.45 6.12
N PHE A 596 -7.36 33.18 6.28
CA PHE A 596 -7.24 32.53 7.58
C PHE A 596 -5.77 32.51 7.98
N GLN A 597 -5.44 32.98 9.18
CA GLN A 597 -4.06 33.28 9.56
C GLN A 597 -3.71 32.85 10.99
N PHE A 598 -2.47 32.46 11.19
CA PHE A 598 -1.81 32.25 12.48
C PHE A 598 -0.73 33.31 12.75
N PRO A 599 -1.06 34.58 13.05
CA PRO A 599 -0.05 35.57 13.37
C PRO A 599 0.42 35.44 14.82
N MET A 600 1.74 35.54 15.04
CA MET A 600 2.29 35.60 16.40
C MET A 600 3.48 36.56 16.48
N LYS A 601 3.66 37.15 17.66
CA LYS A 601 4.79 38.03 17.98
C LYS A 601 5.15 37.87 19.44
N THR A 602 6.42 37.59 19.73
CA THR A 602 6.92 37.49 21.10
C THR A 602 8.25 38.21 21.28
N SER A 603 8.41 38.84 22.46
CA SER A 603 9.64 39.47 22.94
C SER A 603 10.54 38.56 23.78
N SER A 604 10.05 37.39 24.18
CA SER A 604 10.76 36.45 25.06
C SER A 604 10.98 35.09 24.40
N SER A 605 12.11 34.46 24.75
CA SER A 605 12.50 33.14 24.23
C SER A 605 11.54 32.07 24.75
N GLY A 606 11.01 31.25 23.85
CA GLY A 606 9.98 30.27 24.16
C GLY A 606 9.40 29.61 22.92
N TRP A 607 8.55 28.61 23.13
CA TRP A 607 7.81 27.92 22.06
C TRP A 607 6.33 27.82 22.41
N VAL A 608 5.46 27.92 21.39
CA VAL A 608 4.01 27.70 21.48
C VAL A 608 3.63 26.64 20.45
N LYS A 609 2.73 25.72 20.81
CA LYS A 609 2.13 24.75 19.90
C LYS A 609 0.63 24.93 19.86
N GLU A 610 0.07 24.99 18.67
CA GLU A 610 -1.37 24.95 18.43
C GLU A 610 -1.72 23.99 17.32
N TYR A 611 -2.91 23.42 17.41
CA TYR A 611 -3.46 22.52 16.42
C TYR A 611 -4.80 23.05 15.89
N VAL A 612 -4.99 22.86 14.60
CA VAL A 612 -6.18 23.22 13.83
C VAL A 612 -6.57 22.05 12.95
N ASP A 613 -7.86 21.84 12.76
CA ASP A 613 -8.36 20.75 11.92
C ASP A 613 -9.72 21.11 11.29
N ALA A 614 -10.03 20.49 10.16
CA ALA A 614 -11.26 20.63 9.37
C ALA A 614 -11.73 22.10 9.24
N ILE A 615 -10.87 22.96 8.69
CA ILE A 615 -11.21 24.36 8.41
C ILE A 615 -12.13 24.38 7.20
N ARG A 616 -13.31 24.99 7.34
CA ARG A 616 -14.30 25.03 6.26
C ARG A 616 -15.06 26.33 6.19
N VAL A 617 -15.39 26.75 4.97
CA VAL A 617 -16.31 27.85 4.72
C VAL A 617 -17.59 27.31 4.08
N ARG A 618 -18.72 27.64 4.68
CA ARG A 618 -20.04 27.21 4.20
C ARG A 618 -21.06 28.35 4.23
N LYS A 619 -22.17 28.17 3.52
CA LYS A 619 -23.31 29.09 3.60
C LYS A 619 -23.97 29.03 4.97
N TYR A 620 -24.53 30.15 5.38
CA TYR A 620 -25.18 30.30 6.68
C TYR A 620 -26.31 31.33 6.67
N VAL A 621 -27.51 30.87 7.06
CA VAL A 621 -28.69 31.70 7.35
C VAL A 621 -29.33 31.27 8.65
N GLU A 622 -30.08 32.17 9.31
CA GLU A 622 -30.74 31.87 10.59
C GLU A 622 -32.27 32.02 10.45
N PRO A 623 -33.08 31.01 10.81
CA PRO A 623 -32.68 29.66 11.23
C PRO A 623 -32.05 28.85 10.07
N GLU A 624 -31.13 27.94 10.37
CA GLU A 624 -30.52 27.08 9.34
C GLU A 624 -31.56 26.11 8.73
N PRO A 625 -31.48 25.78 7.42
CA PRO A 625 -32.18 24.64 6.85
C PRO A 625 -31.87 23.38 7.65
N SER A 626 -32.88 22.56 7.93
CA SER A 626 -32.75 21.45 8.87
C SER A 626 -33.57 20.23 8.46
N PHE A 627 -33.20 19.09 9.02
CA PHE A 627 -33.98 17.86 8.91
C PHE A 627 -35.41 18.07 9.40
N SER A 628 -36.38 17.53 8.65
CA SER A 628 -37.79 17.58 9.06
C SER A 628 -38.39 16.18 9.25
N SER A 629 -38.12 15.25 8.35
CA SER A 629 -38.60 13.87 8.43
C SER A 629 -37.86 12.96 7.45
N ALA A 630 -37.87 11.68 7.75
CA ALA A 630 -37.44 10.63 6.84
C ALA A 630 -38.55 9.59 6.67
N GLN A 631 -38.72 9.04 5.48
CA GLN A 631 -39.65 7.94 5.21
C GLN A 631 -38.97 6.84 4.42
N ASP A 632 -39.25 5.59 4.82
CA ASP A 632 -38.81 4.42 4.09
C ASP A 632 -39.61 4.27 2.79
N GLU A 633 -38.88 4.14 1.68
CA GLU A 633 -39.43 3.71 0.40
C GLU A 633 -38.86 2.33 0.09
N GLU A 634 -39.47 1.32 0.70
CA GLU A 634 -39.15 -0.09 0.46
C GLU A 634 -40.04 -0.63 -0.67
N GLY A 635 -39.43 -0.90 -1.84
CA GLY A 635 -39.97 -1.85 -2.80
C GLY A 635 -39.54 -3.28 -2.44
N PRO A 636 -40.14 -4.33 -3.02
CA PRO A 636 -39.63 -5.69 -2.84
C PRO A 636 -38.17 -5.73 -3.29
N VAL A 637 -37.27 -6.02 -2.36
CA VAL A 637 -35.88 -6.37 -2.64
C VAL A 637 -35.93 -7.80 -3.15
N PHE A 638 -35.67 -8.00 -4.44
CA PHE A 638 -35.37 -9.32 -4.96
C PHE A 638 -33.89 -9.58 -4.67
N THR A 639 -33.61 -10.65 -3.95
CA THR A 639 -32.24 -11.05 -3.59
C THR A 639 -31.73 -12.11 -4.55
N CYS A 640 -30.42 -12.28 -4.68
CA CYS A 640 -29.84 -13.46 -5.32
C CYS A 640 -30.43 -14.72 -4.66
N GLY A 641 -31.24 -15.46 -5.43
CA GLY A 641 -32.02 -16.61 -4.95
C GLY A 641 -33.49 -16.62 -5.38
N ASP A 642 -34.06 -15.51 -5.87
CA ASP A 642 -35.45 -15.47 -6.32
C ASP A 642 -35.61 -16.06 -7.74
N THR A 643 -36.37 -17.15 -7.88
CA THR A 643 -36.67 -17.77 -9.19
C THR A 643 -37.93 -17.16 -9.82
N LEU A 644 -37.80 -16.48 -10.97
CA LEU A 644 -38.92 -15.97 -11.75
C LEU A 644 -39.32 -16.97 -12.84
N ALA A 645 -40.17 -17.95 -12.49
CA ALA A 645 -40.82 -18.83 -13.46
C ALA A 645 -42.21 -18.28 -13.79
N ASN A 646 -42.41 -17.75 -15.01
CA ASN A 646 -43.70 -17.22 -15.41
C ASN A 646 -44.14 -17.84 -16.74
N SER A 647 -45.16 -18.70 -16.69
CA SER A 647 -45.60 -19.53 -17.81
C SER A 647 -46.41 -18.78 -18.90
N SER A 648 -46.54 -17.46 -18.82
CA SER A 648 -47.27 -16.66 -19.82
C SER A 648 -47.09 -15.16 -19.57
N LEU A 649 -46.14 -14.53 -20.27
CA LEU A 649 -45.90 -13.07 -20.26
C LEU A 649 -46.76 -12.35 -21.31
N SER A 650 -48.08 -12.51 -21.26
CA SER A 650 -48.96 -11.95 -22.30
C SER A 650 -49.45 -10.51 -22.03
N ALA A 651 -49.02 -9.82 -20.96
CA ALA A 651 -49.61 -8.52 -20.60
C ALA A 651 -48.77 -7.59 -19.67
N ILE A 652 -47.44 -7.47 -19.83
CA ILE A 652 -46.66 -6.49 -19.05
C ILE A 652 -46.13 -5.38 -19.99
N GLN A 653 -46.65 -4.17 -19.81
CA GLN A 653 -46.14 -2.93 -20.41
C GLN A 653 -45.47 -2.10 -19.30
N ARG A 654 -44.41 -2.64 -18.68
CA ARG A 654 -43.68 -2.01 -17.58
C ARG A 654 -42.19 -2.27 -17.75
N GLU A 655 -41.36 -1.25 -17.65
CA GLU A 655 -39.90 -1.42 -17.52
C GLU A 655 -39.65 -2.22 -16.23
N VAL A 656 -39.08 -3.41 -16.38
CA VAL A 656 -38.62 -4.24 -15.28
C VAL A 656 -37.11 -4.01 -15.21
N PHE A 657 -36.63 -3.50 -14.08
CA PHE A 657 -35.20 -3.37 -13.76
C PHE A 657 -34.84 -4.44 -12.74
N PRO A 658 -34.62 -5.72 -13.14
CA PRO A 658 -34.09 -6.70 -12.22
C PRO A 658 -32.59 -6.42 -12.03
N VAL A 659 -32.22 -6.08 -10.80
CA VAL A 659 -30.82 -6.15 -10.38
C VAL A 659 -30.58 -7.62 -10.00
N CYS A 660 -29.90 -8.36 -10.89
CA CYS A 660 -29.46 -9.75 -10.71
C CYS A 660 -30.58 -10.81 -10.56
N SER A 661 -30.88 -11.55 -11.63
CA SER A 661 -31.71 -12.77 -11.58
C SER A 661 -30.89 -13.95 -12.12
N GLU A 662 -30.69 -15.01 -11.33
CA GLU A 662 -29.85 -16.16 -11.72
C GLU A 662 -30.44 -16.97 -12.88
N LEU A 663 -31.78 -17.07 -12.98
CA LEU A 663 -32.45 -17.81 -14.04
C LEU A 663 -33.68 -17.06 -14.56
N LEU A 664 -33.67 -16.72 -15.85
CA LEU A 664 -34.86 -16.29 -16.59
C LEU A 664 -35.23 -17.37 -17.60
N SER A 665 -36.34 -18.08 -17.38
CA SER A 665 -36.86 -19.10 -18.31
C SER A 665 -38.32 -18.84 -18.67
N SER A 666 -38.65 -18.90 -19.95
CA SER A 666 -40.03 -18.76 -20.45
C SER A 666 -40.22 -19.57 -21.73
N SER A 667 -41.29 -20.36 -21.78
CA SER A 667 -41.59 -21.29 -22.89
C SER A 667 -42.54 -20.73 -23.96
N ASP A 668 -43.17 -19.56 -23.73
CA ASP A 668 -44.19 -19.02 -24.64
C ASP A 668 -44.06 -17.49 -24.78
N PHE A 669 -43.36 -17.03 -25.83
CA PHE A 669 -43.37 -15.62 -26.23
C PHE A 669 -44.28 -15.41 -27.45
N SER A 670 -45.34 -14.61 -27.29
CA SER A 670 -46.18 -14.19 -28.42
C SER A 670 -45.81 -12.76 -28.86
N ASN A 671 -45.19 -12.61 -30.04
CA ASN A 671 -45.09 -11.38 -30.86
C ASN A 671 -45.12 -10.03 -30.11
N SER A 672 -44.20 -9.80 -29.17
CA SER A 672 -43.98 -8.46 -28.60
C SER A 672 -42.49 -8.19 -28.41
N LEU A 673 -42.07 -6.98 -28.77
CA LEU A 673 -40.72 -6.46 -28.55
C LEU A 673 -40.38 -6.52 -27.05
N LEU A 674 -39.47 -7.41 -26.66
CA LEU A 674 -38.94 -7.47 -25.30
C LEU A 674 -37.68 -6.60 -25.24
N SER A 675 -37.74 -5.47 -24.53
CA SER A 675 -36.56 -4.65 -24.20
C SER A 675 -36.24 -4.85 -22.71
N THR A 676 -35.34 -5.77 -22.40
CA THR A 676 -34.85 -6.00 -21.04
C THR A 676 -33.49 -5.31 -20.92
N ILE A 677 -33.32 -4.43 -19.93
CA ILE A 677 -32.00 -3.96 -19.49
C ILE A 677 -31.65 -4.82 -18.27
N SER A 678 -30.70 -5.73 -18.43
CA SER A 678 -30.26 -6.64 -17.37
C SER A 678 -28.79 -6.34 -17.06
N CYS A 679 -28.49 -6.10 -15.77
CA CYS A 679 -27.15 -5.74 -15.32
C CYS A 679 -26.27 -6.96 -14.99
N SER A 680 -26.84 -8.16 -14.86
CA SER A 680 -26.12 -9.44 -14.71
C SER A 680 -27.10 -10.63 -14.70
N GLN A 681 -26.84 -11.65 -15.52
CA GLN A 681 -27.56 -12.94 -15.52
C GLN A 681 -26.58 -14.09 -15.75
N ASP A 682 -26.64 -15.16 -14.96
CA ASP A 682 -25.77 -16.34 -15.14
C ASP A 682 -26.22 -17.19 -16.33
N LEU A 683 -27.53 -17.37 -16.52
CA LEU A 683 -28.11 -18.17 -17.61
C LEU A 683 -29.40 -17.57 -18.18
N LEU A 684 -29.44 -17.40 -19.50
CA LEU A 684 -30.66 -17.08 -20.25
C LEU A 684 -31.08 -18.31 -21.09
N GLY A 685 -32.21 -18.93 -20.74
CA GLY A 685 -32.77 -20.08 -21.46
C GLY A 685 -33.95 -19.69 -22.35
N LEU A 686 -33.76 -19.76 -23.68
CA LEU A 686 -34.82 -19.56 -24.67
C LEU A 686 -35.19 -20.92 -25.30
N THR A 687 -36.36 -21.44 -24.92
CA THR A 687 -36.88 -22.74 -25.38
C THR A 687 -38.27 -22.55 -25.99
N ASP A 688 -38.55 -23.17 -27.13
CA ASP A 688 -39.87 -23.16 -27.82
C ASP A 688 -40.37 -21.78 -28.35
N SER A 689 -39.48 -20.89 -28.81
CA SER A 689 -39.88 -19.55 -29.29
C SER A 689 -40.06 -19.43 -30.81
N ASN A 690 -41.29 -19.18 -31.29
CA ASN A 690 -41.57 -18.69 -32.65
C ASN A 690 -41.25 -17.18 -32.82
N ILE A 691 -40.16 -16.68 -32.24
CA ILE A 691 -39.84 -15.25 -32.22
C ILE A 691 -39.04 -14.84 -33.46
N ALA A 692 -39.49 -13.78 -34.12
CA ALA A 692 -38.83 -13.22 -35.31
C ALA A 692 -37.76 -12.16 -35.02
N LEU A 693 -37.73 -11.56 -33.82
CA LEU A 693 -36.71 -10.57 -33.44
C LEU A 693 -36.68 -10.33 -31.92
N VAL A 694 -35.53 -10.52 -31.28
CA VAL A 694 -35.22 -10.06 -29.91
C VAL A 694 -34.10 -9.02 -30.00
N THR A 695 -34.22 -7.88 -29.31
CA THR A 695 -33.16 -6.88 -29.18
C THR A 695 -32.82 -6.71 -27.70
N LEU A 696 -31.68 -7.26 -27.29
CA LEU A 696 -31.19 -7.21 -25.92
C LEU A 696 -30.06 -6.17 -25.81
N LEU A 697 -30.14 -5.30 -24.81
CA LEU A 697 -29.06 -4.39 -24.41
C LEU A 697 -28.47 -4.96 -23.10
N LEU A 698 -27.32 -5.61 -23.18
CA LEU A 698 -26.77 -6.44 -22.10
C LEU A 698 -25.36 -5.98 -21.72
N ASN A 699 -25.09 -5.96 -20.41
CA ASN A 699 -23.80 -5.56 -19.85
C ASN A 699 -22.98 -6.71 -19.22
N ALA A 700 -23.56 -7.90 -18.95
CA ALA A 700 -22.86 -9.13 -18.52
C ALA A 700 -23.81 -10.34 -18.53
N ILE A 701 -23.53 -11.39 -19.32
CA ILE A 701 -24.24 -12.69 -19.25
C ILE A 701 -23.21 -13.81 -19.40
N ASP A 702 -23.13 -14.76 -18.46
CA ASP A 702 -22.13 -15.85 -18.55
C ASP A 702 -22.50 -16.88 -19.62
N SER A 703 -23.79 -17.29 -19.71
CA SER A 703 -24.22 -18.34 -20.64
C SER A 703 -25.57 -18.10 -21.32
N ILE A 704 -25.67 -18.49 -22.60
CA ILE A 704 -26.91 -18.47 -23.39
C ILE A 704 -27.17 -19.86 -23.99
N ASP A 705 -28.34 -20.43 -23.67
CA ASP A 705 -28.86 -21.66 -24.29
C ASP A 705 -30.03 -21.31 -25.22
N VAL A 706 -29.90 -21.68 -26.50
CA VAL A 706 -30.95 -21.49 -27.52
C VAL A 706 -31.32 -22.83 -28.15
N SER A 707 -32.63 -23.12 -28.15
CA SER A 707 -33.23 -24.24 -28.90
C SER A 707 -34.33 -23.73 -29.83
N ASP A 708 -34.54 -24.44 -30.95
CA ASP A 708 -35.62 -24.28 -31.92
C ASP A 708 -35.76 -22.89 -32.61
N GLY A 709 -35.28 -22.78 -33.85
CA GLY A 709 -35.82 -21.89 -34.92
C GLY A 709 -35.84 -20.36 -34.72
N CYS A 710 -35.26 -19.82 -33.65
CA CYS A 710 -35.30 -18.39 -33.34
C CYS A 710 -34.43 -17.52 -34.28
N THR A 711 -34.95 -16.37 -34.70
CA THR A 711 -34.13 -15.30 -35.30
C THR A 711 -33.71 -14.31 -34.20
N LEU A 712 -32.45 -14.38 -33.77
CA LEU A 712 -31.89 -13.53 -32.71
C LEU A 712 -31.03 -12.40 -33.32
N THR A 713 -31.11 -11.20 -32.74
CA THR A 713 -30.23 -10.07 -33.11
C THR A 713 -29.73 -9.41 -31.84
N PHE A 714 -28.48 -9.68 -31.47
CA PHE A 714 -27.86 -9.12 -30.27
C PHE A 714 -27.25 -7.74 -30.55
N SER A 715 -27.27 -6.84 -29.57
CA SER A 715 -26.54 -5.57 -29.59
C SER A 715 -25.89 -5.35 -28.23
N PHE A 716 -24.62 -5.77 -28.11
CA PHE A 716 -23.86 -5.68 -26.87
C PHE A 716 -23.29 -4.27 -26.68
N THR A 717 -23.34 -3.75 -25.45
CA THR A 717 -22.73 -2.47 -25.08
C THR A 717 -21.38 -2.63 -24.38
N SER A 718 -21.08 -3.80 -23.77
CA SER A 718 -19.78 -4.13 -23.14
C SER A 718 -19.62 -5.67 -22.97
N SER A 719 -18.38 -6.11 -22.77
CA SER A 719 -17.79 -7.44 -23.08
C SER A 719 -17.75 -8.46 -21.93
N CYS A 720 -18.72 -9.38 -21.83
CA CYS A 720 -18.67 -10.53 -20.88
C CYS A 720 -19.70 -11.60 -21.29
N LEU A 721 -19.43 -12.37 -22.35
CA LEU A 721 -20.23 -13.56 -22.70
C LEU A 721 -19.32 -14.78 -22.80
N ASP A 722 -19.32 -15.63 -21.76
CA ASP A 722 -18.34 -16.72 -21.63
C ASP A 722 -18.71 -17.94 -22.49
N VAL A 723 -19.98 -18.35 -22.52
CA VAL A 723 -20.45 -19.59 -23.18
C VAL A 723 -21.68 -19.37 -24.07
N LEU A 724 -21.63 -19.86 -25.31
CA LEU A 724 -22.78 -19.93 -26.21
C LEU A 724 -23.05 -21.36 -26.68
N HIS A 725 -24.26 -21.87 -26.41
CA HIS A 725 -24.75 -23.18 -26.84
C HIS A 725 -25.91 -23.02 -27.83
N THR A 726 -25.75 -23.56 -29.04
CA THR A 726 -26.79 -23.55 -30.08
C THR A 726 -27.14 -24.98 -30.49
N ILE A 727 -28.37 -25.42 -30.21
CA ILE A 727 -28.77 -26.84 -30.33
C ILE A 727 -29.46 -27.15 -31.67
N ASP A 728 -30.25 -26.22 -32.25
CA ASP A 728 -30.97 -26.45 -33.52
C ASP A 728 -30.91 -25.22 -34.47
N SER A 729 -30.50 -25.43 -35.72
CA SER A 729 -29.94 -24.39 -36.61
C SER A 729 -30.94 -23.43 -37.31
N ALA A 730 -30.48 -22.19 -37.55
CA ALA A 730 -30.73 -21.44 -38.80
C ALA A 730 -29.73 -20.26 -38.98
N SER A 731 -28.75 -20.43 -39.88
CA SER A 731 -27.85 -19.43 -40.49
C SER A 731 -27.89 -17.97 -39.96
N TYR A 732 -26.82 -17.54 -39.25
CA TYR A 732 -26.73 -16.19 -38.66
C TYR A 732 -25.56 -15.35 -39.20
N PRO A 733 -25.78 -14.08 -39.56
CA PRO A 733 -24.71 -13.07 -39.67
C PRO A 733 -24.57 -12.31 -38.34
N LEU A 734 -23.45 -12.50 -37.64
CA LEU A 734 -23.12 -11.80 -36.37
C LEU A 734 -21.79 -11.04 -36.52
N PRO A 735 -21.79 -9.79 -37.04
CA PRO A 735 -20.55 -9.07 -37.33
C PRO A 735 -19.80 -8.54 -36.09
N ASN A 736 -20.44 -8.50 -34.91
CA ASN A 736 -19.96 -7.74 -33.74
C ASN A 736 -19.70 -8.58 -32.46
N VAL A 737 -19.63 -9.91 -32.54
CA VAL A 737 -19.59 -10.81 -31.35
C VAL A 737 -18.18 -11.34 -31.01
N VAL A 738 -17.14 -10.94 -31.74
CA VAL A 738 -15.95 -11.80 -31.92
C VAL A 738 -14.78 -11.55 -30.96
N SER A 739 -14.90 -10.68 -29.94
CA SER A 739 -13.78 -10.38 -29.03
C SER A 739 -13.90 -10.88 -27.59
N CYS A 740 -14.94 -11.65 -27.24
CA CYS A 740 -15.29 -11.88 -25.83
C CYS A 740 -15.78 -13.31 -25.48
N LEU A 741 -15.63 -14.31 -26.37
CA LEU A 741 -16.19 -15.67 -26.19
C LEU A 741 -15.10 -16.65 -25.72
N ASP A 742 -15.31 -17.31 -24.57
CA ASP A 742 -14.37 -18.30 -24.01
C ASP A 742 -14.64 -19.74 -24.50
N SER A 743 -15.90 -20.09 -24.80
CA SER A 743 -16.28 -21.43 -25.29
C SER A 743 -17.45 -21.42 -26.28
N LEU A 744 -17.34 -22.24 -27.34
CA LEU A 744 -18.39 -22.46 -28.34
C LEU A 744 -18.64 -23.95 -28.54
N GLY A 745 -19.89 -24.39 -28.34
CA GLY A 745 -20.36 -25.76 -28.59
C GLY A 745 -21.48 -25.81 -29.63
N THR A 746 -21.31 -26.62 -30.68
CA THR A 746 -22.28 -26.74 -31.78
C THR A 746 -22.56 -28.21 -32.10
N GLN A 747 -23.83 -28.55 -32.32
CA GLN A 747 -24.29 -29.94 -32.55
C GLN A 747 -24.71 -30.23 -34.01
N ASP A 748 -24.80 -29.22 -34.89
CA ASP A 748 -25.26 -29.39 -36.27
C ASP A 748 -24.60 -28.43 -37.29
N SER A 749 -24.64 -28.80 -38.57
CA SER A 749 -23.96 -28.23 -39.76
C SER A 749 -23.78 -26.69 -39.81
N ILE A 750 -22.52 -26.21 -39.81
CA ILE A 750 -22.18 -24.79 -39.98
C ILE A 750 -21.31 -24.60 -41.24
N SER A 751 -21.87 -24.04 -42.31
CA SER A 751 -21.14 -23.85 -43.58
C SER A 751 -20.60 -22.43 -43.81
N SER A 752 -20.88 -21.45 -42.93
CA SER A 752 -20.56 -20.02 -43.22
C SER A 752 -19.99 -19.19 -42.07
N PHE A 753 -19.70 -19.78 -40.90
CA PHE A 753 -19.32 -19.01 -39.69
C PHE A 753 -17.80 -18.81 -39.53
N LEU A 754 -16.96 -19.68 -40.11
CA LEU A 754 -15.56 -19.84 -39.67
C LEU A 754 -14.50 -19.18 -40.58
N SER A 755 -14.75 -17.97 -41.08
CA SER A 755 -13.71 -17.15 -41.73
C SER A 755 -13.26 -15.95 -40.90
N MET A 756 -13.75 -15.79 -39.67
CA MET A 756 -13.64 -14.53 -38.91
C MET A 756 -13.20 -14.66 -37.45
N LEU A 757 -12.72 -15.80 -36.95
CA LEU A 757 -12.28 -15.94 -35.55
C LEU A 757 -10.88 -15.36 -35.32
N CYS A 758 -10.74 -14.38 -34.41
CA CYS A 758 -9.46 -13.74 -34.08
C CYS A 758 -9.44 -13.12 -32.66
N GLN A 759 -8.48 -13.55 -31.82
CA GLN A 759 -7.79 -12.83 -30.71
C GLN A 759 -7.99 -13.23 -29.22
N SER A 760 -8.57 -14.39 -28.88
CA SER A 760 -8.55 -14.92 -27.49
C SER A 760 -8.08 -16.39 -27.42
N LYS A 761 -7.62 -16.82 -26.23
CA LYS A 761 -7.00 -18.13 -25.95
C LYS A 761 -8.11 -19.15 -25.63
N ASP A 762 -8.71 -19.76 -26.65
CA ASP A 762 -10.02 -20.40 -26.43
C ASP A 762 -10.11 -21.86 -26.92
N ASN A 763 -11.12 -22.58 -26.39
CA ASN A 763 -11.47 -23.97 -26.69
C ASN A 763 -12.59 -24.05 -27.75
N ILE A 764 -12.36 -24.78 -28.85
CA ILE A 764 -13.36 -24.99 -29.92
C ILE A 764 -13.66 -26.49 -30.07
N GLY A 765 -14.95 -26.86 -30.08
CA GLY A 765 -15.37 -28.23 -30.40
C GLY A 765 -16.79 -28.41 -30.95
N GLY A 766 -17.00 -29.52 -31.66
CA GLY A 766 -18.30 -29.90 -32.23
C GLY A 766 -18.44 -31.42 -32.40
N ALA A 767 -19.68 -31.90 -32.44
CA ALA A 767 -20.06 -33.31 -32.61
C ALA A 767 -21.15 -33.47 -33.70
N ASP A 768 -21.17 -34.61 -34.39
CA ASP A 768 -22.26 -35.11 -35.26
C ASP A 768 -22.65 -34.27 -36.51
N GLY A 769 -21.70 -33.92 -37.39
CA GLY A 769 -22.01 -33.15 -38.62
C GLY A 769 -21.35 -33.65 -39.92
N GLU A 770 -22.07 -33.64 -41.05
CA GLU A 770 -21.46 -33.65 -42.39
C GLU A 770 -21.08 -32.21 -42.78
N THR A 771 -19.82 -31.81 -42.56
CA THR A 771 -19.37 -30.43 -42.84
C THR A 771 -18.12 -30.38 -43.71
N SER A 772 -18.21 -29.57 -44.76
CA SER A 772 -17.18 -29.40 -45.79
C SER A 772 -16.32 -28.16 -45.51
N GLN A 773 -15.05 -28.42 -45.17
CA GLN A 773 -13.90 -27.49 -45.24
C GLN A 773 -13.76 -26.42 -44.11
N LEU A 774 -12.68 -26.49 -43.32
CA LEU A 774 -12.24 -25.43 -42.40
C LEU A 774 -10.91 -24.81 -42.85
N SER A 775 -10.83 -23.47 -42.89
CA SER A 775 -9.57 -22.72 -43.03
C SER A 775 -9.43 -21.68 -41.92
N VAL A 776 -8.41 -21.80 -41.06
CA VAL A 776 -8.10 -20.82 -40.01
C VAL A 776 -6.82 -20.08 -40.39
N GLU A 777 -6.90 -18.78 -40.67
CA GLU A 777 -5.74 -17.91 -40.89
C GLU A 777 -5.38 -17.20 -39.58
N ARG A 778 -4.32 -17.68 -38.89
CA ARG A 778 -3.71 -17.13 -37.66
C ARG A 778 -4.55 -17.24 -36.38
N ALA A 779 -4.28 -18.27 -35.59
CA ALA A 779 -4.81 -18.40 -34.23
C ALA A 779 -3.71 -18.79 -33.21
N LEU A 780 -3.88 -18.31 -31.96
CA LEU A 780 -3.24 -18.79 -30.74
C LEU A 780 -4.31 -19.64 -30.02
N LEU A 781 -4.30 -20.96 -30.22
CA LEU A 781 -5.34 -21.87 -29.70
C LEU A 781 -4.78 -22.69 -28.55
N ASP A 782 -5.52 -22.91 -27.46
CA ASP A 782 -5.07 -23.79 -26.36
C ASP A 782 -5.51 -25.25 -26.59
N ILE A 783 -6.79 -25.51 -26.92
CA ILE A 783 -7.31 -26.86 -27.21
C ILE A 783 -8.25 -26.87 -28.43
N LEU A 784 -8.04 -27.85 -29.32
CA LEU A 784 -8.94 -28.12 -30.46
C LEU A 784 -9.47 -29.57 -30.41
N ALA A 785 -10.79 -29.74 -30.36
CA ALA A 785 -11.43 -31.06 -30.20
C ALA A 785 -12.57 -31.33 -31.20
N PHE A 786 -12.56 -32.49 -31.89
CA PHE A 786 -13.64 -32.93 -32.79
C PHE A 786 -14.04 -34.40 -32.55
N GLN A 787 -15.34 -34.71 -32.61
CA GLN A 787 -15.91 -36.06 -32.47
C GLN A 787 -16.90 -36.36 -33.60
N ASP A 788 -16.93 -37.61 -34.09
CA ASP A 788 -17.96 -38.16 -35.00
C ASP A 788 -18.19 -37.37 -36.32
N THR A 789 -17.14 -37.12 -37.11
CA THR A 789 -17.21 -36.31 -38.35
C THR A 789 -16.76 -37.09 -39.60
N SER A 790 -17.63 -37.19 -40.62
CA SER A 790 -17.44 -38.15 -41.73
C SER A 790 -16.37 -37.78 -42.77
N SER A 791 -15.79 -36.58 -42.75
CA SER A 791 -14.62 -36.23 -43.60
C SER A 791 -14.11 -34.82 -43.33
N TYR A 792 -12.80 -34.63 -43.08
CA TYR A 792 -12.26 -33.30 -42.76
C TYR A 792 -10.99 -32.93 -43.53
N LEU A 793 -11.04 -31.80 -44.25
CA LEU A 793 -9.85 -31.12 -44.80
C LEU A 793 -9.60 -29.84 -44.00
N ALA A 794 -8.72 -29.90 -43.01
CA ALA A 794 -8.37 -28.77 -42.14
C ALA A 794 -7.13 -28.01 -42.66
N GLY A 795 -7.31 -26.91 -43.37
CA GLY A 795 -6.20 -25.98 -43.60
C GLY A 795 -5.92 -25.16 -42.35
N VAL A 796 -5.26 -25.72 -41.33
CA VAL A 796 -4.93 -24.97 -40.10
C VAL A 796 -3.56 -24.33 -40.26
N ILE A 797 -3.50 -23.00 -40.43
CA ILE A 797 -2.26 -22.21 -40.30
C ILE A 797 -2.23 -21.66 -38.86
N ALA A 798 -1.93 -22.53 -37.90
CA ALA A 798 -1.79 -22.14 -36.49
C ALA A 798 -0.39 -21.56 -36.21
N SER A 799 -0.31 -20.64 -35.24
CA SER A 799 0.94 -20.09 -34.72
C SER A 799 1.33 -20.63 -33.33
N ALA A 800 0.42 -21.24 -32.55
CA ALA A 800 0.72 -22.04 -31.36
C ALA A 800 -0.51 -22.89 -31.00
N SER A 801 -0.35 -24.19 -30.72
CA SER A 801 -1.45 -25.03 -30.20
C SER A 801 -0.93 -26.06 -29.19
N ASP A 802 -1.46 -26.05 -27.97
CA ASP A 802 -0.99 -26.90 -26.87
C ASP A 802 -1.55 -28.34 -26.96
N VAL A 803 -2.84 -28.52 -27.29
CA VAL A 803 -3.46 -29.86 -27.37
C VAL A 803 -4.39 -30.02 -28.58
N LEU A 804 -4.15 -31.05 -29.40
CA LEU A 804 -5.05 -31.49 -30.49
C LEU A 804 -5.67 -32.85 -30.14
N ASN A 805 -7.01 -32.94 -30.05
CA ASN A 805 -7.75 -34.19 -29.82
C ASN A 805 -8.77 -34.46 -30.93
N VAL A 806 -8.63 -35.58 -31.62
CA VAL A 806 -9.47 -35.91 -32.78
C VAL A 806 -9.92 -37.36 -32.72
N GLN A 807 -11.23 -37.61 -32.91
CA GLN A 807 -11.81 -38.95 -32.85
C GLN A 807 -12.69 -39.23 -34.08
N ASP A 808 -12.63 -40.46 -34.59
CA ASP A 808 -13.55 -41.02 -35.60
C ASP A 808 -13.62 -40.25 -36.95
N LEU A 809 -12.45 -39.96 -37.54
CA LEU A 809 -12.33 -39.27 -38.85
C LEU A 809 -11.84 -40.17 -40.00
N ASP A 810 -12.42 -40.01 -41.19
CA ASP A 810 -11.99 -40.72 -42.40
C ASP A 810 -10.64 -40.23 -42.97
N SER A 811 -10.33 -38.93 -42.88
CA SER A 811 -9.02 -38.38 -43.26
C SER A 811 -8.78 -37.00 -42.64
N ILE A 812 -7.52 -36.66 -42.37
CA ILE A 812 -7.07 -35.31 -41.94
C ILE A 812 -5.81 -34.90 -42.72
N ARG A 813 -5.71 -33.60 -43.03
CA ARG A 813 -4.47 -32.93 -43.46
C ARG A 813 -4.28 -31.70 -42.56
N LEU A 814 -3.09 -31.48 -42.00
CA LEU A 814 -2.73 -30.32 -41.16
C LEU A 814 -1.47 -29.65 -41.71
N THR A 815 -1.33 -28.32 -41.62
CA THR A 815 -0.15 -27.60 -42.15
C THR A 815 0.27 -26.45 -41.22
N PHE A 816 1.12 -26.76 -40.25
CA PHE A 816 1.65 -25.77 -39.30
C PHE A 816 2.75 -24.95 -39.96
N SER A 817 2.66 -23.62 -39.86
CA SER A 817 3.62 -22.73 -40.52
C SER A 817 4.67 -22.15 -39.56
N CYS A 818 4.39 -22.05 -38.24
CA CYS A 818 5.32 -21.46 -37.25
C CYS A 818 5.03 -21.86 -35.76
N SER A 819 4.97 -23.13 -35.34
CA SER A 819 4.48 -23.47 -33.96
C SER A 819 5.10 -24.69 -33.27
N SER A 820 5.28 -24.57 -31.94
CA SER A 820 5.44 -25.65 -30.97
C SER A 820 4.10 -26.32 -30.66
N ILE A 821 3.99 -27.64 -30.84
CA ILE A 821 2.84 -28.47 -30.49
C ILE A 821 3.27 -29.44 -29.38
N ASP A 822 2.56 -29.44 -28.24
CA ASP A 822 2.92 -30.27 -27.09
C ASP A 822 2.30 -31.68 -27.13
N ILE A 823 0.99 -31.82 -27.44
CA ILE A 823 0.28 -33.11 -27.40
C ILE A 823 -0.67 -33.30 -28.60
N VAL A 824 -0.56 -34.46 -29.27
CA VAL A 824 -1.51 -34.92 -30.31
C VAL A 824 -2.15 -36.23 -29.85
N LYS A 825 -3.48 -36.29 -29.81
CA LYS A 825 -4.24 -37.51 -29.53
C LYS A 825 -5.21 -37.82 -30.68
N ASN A 826 -5.14 -39.04 -31.20
CA ASN A 826 -6.04 -39.52 -32.26
C ASN A 826 -6.58 -40.92 -31.90
N VAL A 827 -7.88 -41.11 -32.08
CA VAL A 827 -8.54 -42.41 -31.87
C VAL A 827 -9.33 -42.76 -33.13
N ASP A 828 -9.07 -43.94 -33.69
CA ASP A 828 -9.85 -44.60 -34.76
C ASP A 828 -10.02 -43.81 -36.09
N SER A 829 -8.94 -43.24 -36.65
CA SER A 829 -8.99 -42.57 -37.96
C SER A 829 -8.33 -43.34 -39.12
N GLY A 830 -8.99 -43.32 -40.28
CA GLY A 830 -8.64 -44.07 -41.51
C GLY A 830 -7.46 -43.48 -42.29
N GLY A 831 -6.25 -43.47 -41.72
CA GLY A 831 -5.02 -43.08 -42.43
C GLY A 831 -4.78 -41.57 -42.45
N ILE A 832 -3.90 -41.12 -41.56
CA ILE A 832 -3.57 -39.70 -41.36
C ILE A 832 -2.33 -39.32 -42.18
N ASN A 833 -2.35 -38.18 -42.88
CA ASN A 833 -1.15 -37.53 -43.42
C ASN A 833 -0.92 -36.21 -42.67
N VAL A 834 0.03 -36.21 -41.73
CA VAL A 834 0.47 -35.00 -41.03
C VAL A 834 1.79 -34.51 -41.64
N THR A 835 1.89 -33.22 -41.96
CA THR A 835 3.12 -32.59 -42.46
C THR A 835 3.53 -31.49 -41.49
N PHE A 836 4.72 -31.62 -40.90
CA PHE A 836 5.30 -30.64 -39.98
C PHE A 836 6.42 -29.84 -40.67
N HIS A 837 6.42 -28.52 -40.50
CA HIS A 837 7.59 -27.67 -40.79
C HIS A 837 8.10 -27.15 -39.43
N LEU A 838 9.23 -27.69 -38.97
CA LEU A 838 9.80 -27.39 -37.64
C LEU A 838 10.97 -26.40 -37.74
N ASP A 839 11.11 -25.51 -36.77
CA ASP A 839 12.25 -24.59 -36.61
C ASP A 839 13.22 -25.05 -35.49
N GLY A 840 14.39 -24.40 -35.38
CA GLY A 840 15.47 -24.79 -34.48
C GLY A 840 15.17 -24.71 -32.96
N ASN A 841 14.02 -24.21 -32.54
CA ASN A 841 13.61 -24.09 -31.13
C ASN A 841 12.56 -25.13 -30.69
N ASP A 842 12.04 -25.94 -31.60
CA ASP A 842 10.94 -26.87 -31.29
C ASP A 842 11.44 -28.12 -30.52
N ILE A 843 10.81 -28.43 -29.37
CA ILE A 843 11.11 -29.63 -28.55
C ILE A 843 9.86 -30.53 -28.53
N LEU A 844 9.90 -31.69 -29.18
CA LEU A 844 8.85 -32.71 -29.04
C LEU A 844 9.08 -33.53 -27.78
N LYS A 845 8.16 -33.47 -26.81
CA LYS A 845 8.10 -34.39 -25.66
C LYS A 845 6.68 -34.96 -25.52
N GLY A 846 6.46 -36.19 -25.98
CA GLY A 846 5.18 -36.86 -25.76
C GLY A 846 5.25 -38.36 -26.04
N ALA A 847 4.60 -39.14 -25.18
CA ALA A 847 4.32 -40.56 -25.34
C ALA A 847 2.92 -40.74 -25.97
N ASP A 848 2.78 -41.82 -26.76
CA ASP A 848 1.56 -42.46 -27.31
C ASP A 848 1.17 -42.26 -28.81
N PHE A 849 0.94 -43.43 -29.45
CA PHE A 849 0.17 -43.88 -30.63
C PHE A 849 -0.05 -42.94 -31.83
N VAL A 850 0.67 -43.24 -32.94
CA VAL A 850 0.34 -42.79 -34.30
C VAL A 850 0.31 -44.01 -35.23
N SER A 851 -0.84 -44.31 -35.86
CA SER A 851 -0.93 -45.27 -36.96
C SER A 851 -1.08 -44.54 -38.29
N GLY A 852 0.05 -44.15 -38.91
CA GLY A 852 0.03 -43.42 -40.19
C GLY A 852 1.41 -43.22 -40.80
N ASN A 853 1.46 -42.87 -42.08
CA ASN A 853 2.68 -42.50 -42.77
C ASN A 853 3.11 -41.10 -42.33
N LEU A 854 4.16 -41.01 -41.52
CA LEU A 854 4.72 -39.73 -41.09
C LEU A 854 5.80 -39.26 -42.11
N GLN A 855 5.62 -38.07 -42.68
CA GLN A 855 6.59 -37.43 -43.57
C GLN A 855 7.11 -36.16 -42.91
N VAL A 856 8.38 -36.16 -42.48
CA VAL A 856 9.02 -35.03 -41.78
C VAL A 856 10.14 -34.44 -42.64
N LEU A 857 10.12 -33.12 -42.83
CA LEU A 857 11.22 -32.37 -43.44
C LEU A 857 11.99 -31.65 -42.32
N LEU A 858 13.29 -31.94 -42.17
CA LEU A 858 14.12 -31.44 -41.07
C LEU A 858 15.20 -30.50 -41.61
N ASP A 859 15.20 -29.24 -41.16
CA ASP A 859 16.19 -28.21 -41.56
C ASP A 859 17.22 -27.85 -40.43
N SER A 860 16.89 -28.05 -39.15
CA SER A 860 17.84 -28.04 -38.01
C SER A 860 17.12 -28.43 -36.70
N LEU A 861 17.50 -29.52 -36.03
CA LEU A 861 16.92 -29.96 -34.74
C LEU A 861 18.01 -30.22 -33.68
N SER A 862 17.65 -30.23 -32.38
CA SER A 862 18.58 -30.59 -31.29
C SER A 862 18.46 -32.07 -30.86
N VAL A 863 17.24 -32.62 -30.68
CA VAL A 863 16.98 -34.03 -30.33
C VAL A 863 15.62 -34.48 -30.88
N PHE A 864 15.54 -35.68 -31.48
CA PHE A 864 14.29 -36.34 -31.91
C PHE A 864 14.18 -37.75 -31.30
N LYS A 865 13.01 -38.09 -30.72
CA LYS A 865 12.71 -39.41 -30.13
C LYS A 865 11.30 -39.89 -30.52
N SER A 866 11.16 -41.17 -30.86
CA SER A 866 9.89 -41.87 -31.12
C SER A 866 9.91 -43.23 -30.44
N THR A 867 8.84 -43.63 -29.74
CA THR A 867 8.82 -44.81 -28.85
C THR A 867 7.54 -45.67 -28.94
N ASP A 868 6.99 -45.96 -30.13
CA ASP A 868 5.73 -46.76 -30.20
C ASP A 868 5.56 -47.69 -31.42
N GLN A 869 4.85 -48.81 -31.20
CA GLN A 869 4.70 -50.05 -31.98
C GLN A 869 3.77 -50.00 -33.21
N SER A 870 3.05 -48.91 -33.48
CA SER A 870 1.99 -48.87 -34.51
C SER A 870 2.31 -48.11 -35.80
N ALA A 871 3.51 -47.52 -35.93
CA ALA A 871 3.89 -46.81 -37.15
C ALA A 871 4.29 -47.80 -38.26
N SER A 872 3.52 -47.83 -39.36
CA SER A 872 3.78 -48.74 -40.49
C SER A 872 5.03 -48.35 -41.30
N SER A 873 5.40 -47.06 -41.34
CA SER A 873 6.66 -46.58 -41.93
C SER A 873 6.94 -45.10 -41.64
N LEU A 874 8.20 -44.74 -41.40
CA LEU A 874 8.70 -43.35 -41.34
C LEU A 874 9.53 -43.04 -42.59
N LEU A 875 9.20 -41.96 -43.31
CA LEU A 875 10.00 -41.45 -44.44
C LEU A 875 10.55 -40.06 -44.09
N GLY A 876 11.81 -40.00 -43.64
CA GLY A 876 12.48 -38.74 -43.26
C GLY A 876 13.37 -38.20 -44.38
N PHE A 877 13.20 -36.93 -44.76
CA PHE A 877 14.11 -36.20 -45.66
C PHE A 877 14.90 -35.18 -44.83
N ILE A 878 16.22 -35.40 -44.66
CA ILE A 878 17.11 -34.47 -43.94
C ILE A 878 17.89 -33.65 -44.96
N LEU A 879 17.54 -32.38 -45.12
CA LEU A 879 18.09 -31.52 -46.18
C LEU A 879 19.40 -30.84 -45.74
N ARG A 880 19.47 -30.30 -44.52
CA ARG A 880 20.67 -29.78 -43.82
C ARG A 880 20.47 -29.95 -42.31
N SER A 881 21.50 -30.32 -41.54
CA SER A 881 21.37 -30.42 -40.08
C SER A 881 22.70 -30.23 -39.35
N ALA A 882 22.63 -29.61 -38.17
CA ALA A 882 23.62 -29.64 -37.09
C ALA A 882 22.99 -30.31 -35.84
N THR A 883 22.84 -31.64 -35.86
CA THR A 883 22.20 -32.45 -34.79
C THR A 883 23.21 -33.33 -34.06
N ASP A 884 23.13 -33.40 -32.71
CA ASP A 884 24.02 -34.23 -31.87
C ASP A 884 23.51 -35.68 -31.65
N VAL A 885 22.19 -35.95 -31.59
CA VAL A 885 21.64 -37.32 -31.31
C VAL A 885 20.30 -37.59 -32.01
N LEU A 886 20.18 -38.74 -32.70
CA LEU A 886 18.94 -39.29 -33.29
C LEU A 886 18.65 -40.71 -32.77
N ASP A 887 17.52 -40.90 -32.06
CA ASP A 887 17.11 -42.20 -31.48
C ASP A 887 15.74 -42.65 -32.02
N MET A 888 15.64 -43.89 -32.53
CA MET A 888 14.37 -44.47 -33.04
C MET A 888 14.13 -45.87 -32.46
N TYR A 889 12.92 -46.12 -31.92
CA TYR A 889 12.54 -47.40 -31.31
C TYR A 889 11.27 -47.97 -31.96
N ASP A 890 11.18 -49.30 -32.09
CA ASP A 890 9.96 -50.09 -32.40
C ASP A 890 9.24 -49.85 -33.76
N LEU A 891 9.98 -49.55 -34.84
CA LEU A 891 9.44 -49.30 -36.21
C LEU A 891 9.43 -50.56 -37.11
N ASN A 892 8.36 -50.72 -37.92
CA ASN A 892 8.29 -51.78 -38.95
C ASN A 892 9.27 -51.57 -40.10
N THR A 893 9.37 -50.36 -40.66
CA THR A 893 10.33 -49.99 -41.72
C THR A 893 10.71 -48.51 -41.63
N ALA A 894 12.00 -48.19 -41.62
CA ALA A 894 12.50 -46.81 -41.64
C ALA A 894 13.32 -46.54 -42.91
N THR A 895 12.97 -45.51 -43.69
CA THR A 895 13.79 -45.08 -44.85
C THR A 895 14.28 -43.65 -44.62
N LEU A 896 15.61 -43.50 -44.59
CA LEU A 896 16.30 -42.23 -44.33
C LEU A 896 17.06 -41.77 -45.57
N GLN A 897 16.81 -40.54 -46.02
CA GLN A 897 17.58 -39.92 -47.11
C GLN A 897 18.28 -38.66 -46.59
N ILE A 898 19.62 -38.70 -46.50
CA ILE A 898 20.47 -37.61 -45.99
C ILE A 898 21.14 -36.92 -47.18
N SER A 899 20.89 -35.63 -47.41
CA SER A 899 21.56 -34.91 -48.50
C SER A 899 22.79 -34.10 -48.07
N SER A 900 22.93 -33.74 -46.78
CA SER A 900 24.11 -33.06 -46.23
C SER A 900 24.03 -32.77 -44.72
N SER A 901 24.43 -33.68 -43.82
CA SER A 901 24.52 -33.40 -42.37
C SER A 901 25.71 -34.06 -41.64
N SER A 902 26.05 -33.52 -40.45
CA SER A 902 26.87 -34.14 -39.40
C SER A 902 25.91 -34.72 -38.34
N ILE A 903 25.86 -36.04 -38.18
CA ILE A 903 25.14 -36.70 -37.08
C ILE A 903 26.22 -37.27 -36.16
N ASP A 904 26.25 -36.86 -34.88
CA ASP A 904 27.26 -37.34 -33.93
C ASP A 904 26.90 -38.71 -33.33
N ILE A 905 25.63 -38.97 -33.01
CA ILE A 905 25.15 -40.26 -32.48
C ILE A 905 23.82 -40.67 -33.14
N PHE A 906 23.74 -41.91 -33.62
CA PHE A 906 22.53 -42.54 -34.17
C PHE A 906 22.26 -43.86 -33.44
N ARG A 907 21.04 -44.06 -32.90
CA ARG A 907 20.65 -45.31 -32.24
C ARG A 907 19.29 -45.81 -32.74
N THR A 908 19.21 -47.13 -32.91
CA THR A 908 17.98 -47.85 -33.26
C THR A 908 17.88 -49.12 -32.45
N GLU A 909 16.74 -49.39 -31.83
CA GLU A 909 16.45 -50.66 -31.13
C GLU A 909 15.07 -51.21 -31.54
N ASP A 910 14.96 -52.54 -31.63
CA ASP A 910 13.72 -53.31 -31.92
C ASP A 910 12.95 -53.00 -33.22
N ASN A 911 13.64 -52.56 -34.29
CA ASN A 911 13.04 -52.35 -35.63
C ASN A 911 13.04 -53.63 -36.49
N SER A 912 11.96 -53.87 -37.26
CA SER A 912 11.80 -55.10 -38.07
C SER A 912 12.55 -55.11 -39.41
N SER A 913 12.88 -53.93 -39.96
CA SER A 913 13.77 -53.74 -41.13
C SER A 913 14.39 -52.35 -41.21
#